data_AF-A0A196S9S5-F1
#
_entry.id   AF-A0A196S9S5-F1
#
_cell.length_a   1.000
_cell.length_b   1.000
_cell.length_c   1.000
_cell.angle_alpha   90.00
_cell.angle_beta   90.00
_cell.angle_gamma   90.00
#
_symmetry.space_group_name_H-M   'P 1'
#
loop_
_entity.id
_entity.type
_entity.pdbx_description
1 polymer ?
#
loop_
_entity_poly.entity_id
_entity_poly.type
_entity_poly.pdbx_seq_one_letter_code
_entity_poly.pdbx_strand_id
1 'polypeptide(L)'
;MSVLTVFAAIAVIASALDCAADQNYVRILKVNKNSAAEESFKVLAGSATLIQSITLTDNEAQTFEYCIAKRSSSQYTLQMKDSYGDSWTTGSYIEIRGKYDNIFFKNYMIDKTREQYALSLYYPIEKNDQWKMTTGTTGTWTQYAFDDNSWTAVTLGSASEVSGTQYFRKTFTGLTGMAAYETRLNYRYGVVAYLNGAEVYRDNMPAGEVTASTLASGGYAEYAYHAFIRPGSEVASEQSVLAVELHFTDLNSHAPYNQYRFENFAGLTPAATWKISHLDLHSVATTVTIPDLQYNQGQPLEIYKDIEMGEAYPNEDLFYDYAVTPALPEGITLDPNTGMISGTTHIMASTTTHTITATKLNGEQASCTLTFSVAICTGDRSLITLVARADSNPAQSSYKLYEGKGLSGEVKVSVPAFSVANSLNYGDFCMAHGIYTLQLLDTAKNGWTNPAGYYLTVDVGEMKFEMGQVPSGVDYVTTLFSSFLPFQIDYDDWVVLTGANAPANWNSVDFVPSDWATVKAASIGTNNEITTYIRKEFSIPSLEDYAVLNVRVKYTGGVVVYVNGHKVARFNLAENFDANTQSIEAKAEPVFSVFHVILNTVQAATDKNVIAFEVHRPKDTSSELPVVFDATGVFGVNECSPALDSYAVINGTEPSSGTLEGFFDLSPISYGYLPNAVGTFMEWTVENLEGTRFNAYAWQTVYARTSWGFSLYTRKFEEEDYTSALALLEQSTKALDRNTWSVPVGIAGFRQMRFEIDDTSSSTVSFSAHFLLYCRPASAGACPAIDEYPMVGEGEISPAECPYGFRGYAYRECHNNVLGDVKTDKCTYKVPSDMQYEAERFTFVMDVPTTTGKPTFTNLVTHFFMDEVTPLPEGLTLDEETGEISGSAKAVSEATYTVHGENPKGATFVVITISVRKGYCAPEGVFERTNVGEVAVYQCSISGSYVGSQKRACVLGEKDGVWQKATGFCMPVMAIVLIVVVAIIIIAIVVFLIVRTTRKSKAVGGVKKGKKDASKTKEGSKAVKV
;
A
#
# COMPACT_ATOMS: atom_id res chain seq x y z
N MET A 1 -25.69 15.32 7.80
CA MET A 1 -25.66 13.85 7.77
C MET A 1 -26.54 13.38 6.64
N SER A 2 -25.96 13.19 5.47
CA SER A 2 -26.60 12.56 4.31
C SER A 2 -25.71 11.39 3.93
N VAL A 3 -26.17 10.18 4.26
CA VAL A 3 -25.48 8.93 3.94
C VAL A 3 -25.69 8.67 2.46
N LEU A 4 -24.61 8.74 1.67
CA LEU A 4 -24.61 8.40 0.26
C LEU A 4 -24.23 6.92 0.14
N THR A 5 -25.23 6.05 -0.01
CA THR A 5 -25.02 4.61 -0.25
C THR A 5 -24.75 4.41 -1.73
N VAL A 6 -23.52 4.01 -2.09
CA VAL A 6 -23.13 3.63 -3.45
C VAL A 6 -23.75 2.26 -3.76
N PHE A 7 -24.65 2.20 -4.75
CA PHE A 7 -25.11 0.94 -5.34
C PHE A 7 -24.10 0.53 -6.42
N ALA A 8 -23.28 -0.48 -6.14
CA ALA A 8 -22.55 -1.21 -7.15
C ALA A 8 -23.53 -2.12 -7.90
N ALA A 9 -23.85 -1.78 -9.16
CA ALA A 9 -24.59 -2.67 -10.05
C ALA A 9 -23.62 -3.72 -10.62
N ILE A 10 -23.52 -4.86 -9.96
CA ILE A 10 -22.91 -6.06 -10.54
C ILE A 10 -23.89 -6.56 -11.61
N ALA A 11 -23.54 -6.38 -12.89
CA ALA A 11 -24.25 -7.02 -13.99
C ALA A 11 -23.87 -8.51 -14.02
N VAL A 12 -24.55 -9.31 -13.19
CA VAL A 12 -24.53 -10.77 -13.33
C VAL A 12 -25.32 -11.09 -14.60
N ILE A 13 -24.64 -11.48 -15.68
CA ILE A 13 -25.30 -12.13 -16.82
C ILE A 13 -25.71 -13.52 -16.32
N ALA A 14 -26.90 -13.61 -15.73
CA ALA A 14 -27.50 -14.88 -15.35
C ALA A 14 -27.89 -15.61 -16.63
N SER A 15 -27.23 -16.74 -16.91
CA SER A 15 -27.67 -17.68 -17.94
C SER A 15 -29.06 -18.21 -17.54
N ALA A 16 -30.08 -17.99 -18.39
CA ALA A 16 -31.42 -18.52 -18.16
C ALA A 16 -31.36 -20.05 -17.98
N LEU A 17 -32.14 -20.58 -17.02
CA LEU A 17 -32.27 -22.02 -16.78
C LEU A 17 -32.63 -22.78 -18.08
N ASP A 18 -31.80 -23.74 -18.48
CA ASP A 18 -32.05 -24.57 -19.68
C ASP A 18 -33.01 -25.72 -19.35
N CYS A 19 -34.15 -25.78 -20.04
CA CYS A 19 -35.21 -26.77 -19.79
C CYS A 19 -35.18 -27.89 -20.83
N ALA A 20 -35.48 -29.11 -20.40
CA ALA A 20 -35.60 -30.25 -21.31
C ALA A 20 -36.71 -30.02 -22.36
N ALA A 21 -36.60 -30.69 -23.52
CA ALA A 21 -37.53 -30.50 -24.64
C ALA A 21 -39.01 -30.81 -24.32
N ASP A 22 -39.26 -31.61 -23.28
CA ASP A 22 -40.57 -31.95 -22.74
C ASP A 22 -41.01 -31.04 -21.57
N GLN A 23 -40.32 -29.92 -21.36
CA GLN A 23 -40.62 -28.92 -20.34
C GLN A 23 -40.77 -27.52 -20.95
N ASN A 24 -41.58 -26.68 -20.31
CA ASN A 24 -41.70 -25.26 -20.60
C ASN A 24 -40.91 -24.47 -19.56
N TYR A 25 -40.09 -23.54 -20.02
CA TYR A 25 -39.45 -22.53 -19.18
C TYR A 25 -40.46 -21.43 -18.80
N VAL A 26 -40.42 -21.00 -17.54
CA VAL A 26 -41.15 -19.83 -17.06
C VAL A 26 -40.30 -19.06 -16.05
N ARG A 27 -40.23 -17.74 -16.24
CA ARG A 27 -39.60 -16.82 -15.29
C ARG A 27 -40.66 -15.94 -14.66
N ILE A 28 -40.65 -15.87 -13.33
CA ILE A 28 -41.62 -15.14 -12.53
C ILE A 28 -40.86 -14.09 -11.73
N LEU A 29 -41.17 -12.82 -11.97
CA LEU A 29 -40.72 -11.72 -11.14
C LEU A 29 -41.88 -11.31 -10.23
N LYS A 30 -41.66 -11.36 -8.92
CA LYS A 30 -42.62 -10.91 -7.91
C LYS A 30 -42.00 -9.74 -7.15
N VAL A 31 -42.67 -8.58 -7.18
CA VAL A 31 -42.31 -7.41 -6.39
C VAL A 31 -43.25 -7.32 -5.20
N ASN A 32 -42.68 -7.18 -4.01
CA ASN A 32 -43.37 -7.05 -2.74
C ASN A 32 -43.02 -5.70 -2.10
N LYS A 33 -44.02 -4.99 -1.60
CA LYS A 33 -43.82 -3.76 -0.82
C LYS A 33 -43.90 -4.04 0.68
N ASN A 34 -45.10 -4.27 1.19
CA ASN A 34 -45.34 -4.60 2.60
C ASN A 34 -46.22 -5.85 2.70
N SER A 35 -46.11 -6.53 3.84
CA SER A 35 -46.87 -7.75 4.21
C SER A 35 -46.61 -8.98 3.32
N ALA A 36 -45.40 -9.13 2.79
CA ALA A 36 -45.02 -10.26 1.94
C ALA A 36 -45.29 -11.64 2.56
N ALA A 37 -45.29 -11.73 3.89
CA ALA A 37 -45.61 -12.96 4.62
C ALA A 37 -47.05 -13.48 4.38
N GLU A 38 -47.99 -12.61 3.99
CA GLU A 38 -49.39 -12.99 3.72
C GLU A 38 -49.69 -13.15 2.22
N GLU A 39 -48.78 -12.70 1.35
CA GLU A 39 -48.88 -12.81 -0.10
C GLU A 39 -48.30 -14.16 -0.61
N SER A 40 -48.92 -14.78 -1.61
CA SER A 40 -48.36 -15.95 -2.28
C SER A 40 -48.90 -16.13 -3.69
N PHE A 41 -48.19 -16.91 -4.52
CA PHE A 41 -48.68 -17.30 -5.84
C PHE A 41 -48.47 -18.80 -6.11
N LYS A 42 -49.27 -19.35 -7.03
CA LYS A 42 -49.14 -20.70 -7.55
C LYS A 42 -49.27 -20.71 -9.06
N VAL A 43 -48.57 -21.62 -9.73
CA VAL A 43 -48.91 -22.04 -11.10
C VAL A 43 -49.48 -23.44 -11.03
N LEU A 44 -50.71 -23.60 -11.52
CA LEU A 44 -51.47 -24.83 -11.48
C LEU A 44 -51.62 -25.41 -12.89
N ALA A 45 -51.81 -26.71 -12.96
CA ALA A 45 -52.18 -27.41 -14.19
C ALA A 45 -53.37 -28.32 -13.91
N GLY A 46 -54.57 -27.80 -14.16
CA GLY A 46 -55.80 -28.33 -13.58
C GLY A 46 -55.81 -28.08 -12.07
N SER A 47 -56.02 -29.12 -11.27
CA SER A 47 -55.93 -29.04 -9.80
C SER A 47 -54.52 -29.26 -9.24
N ALA A 48 -53.55 -29.70 -10.06
CA ALA A 48 -52.19 -29.98 -9.62
C ALA A 48 -51.39 -28.68 -9.48
N THR A 49 -50.69 -28.49 -8.36
CA THR A 49 -49.74 -27.36 -8.17
C THR A 49 -48.39 -27.73 -8.78
N LEU A 50 -47.93 -26.92 -9.74
CA LEU A 50 -46.62 -27.08 -10.37
C LEU A 50 -45.57 -26.14 -9.76
N ILE A 51 -45.97 -24.89 -9.51
CA ILE A 51 -45.14 -23.88 -8.85
C ILE A 51 -45.91 -23.37 -7.64
N GLN A 52 -45.18 -23.19 -6.54
CA GLN A 52 -45.64 -22.53 -5.33
C GLN A 52 -44.57 -21.52 -4.95
N SER A 53 -44.97 -20.27 -4.69
CA SER A 53 -44.05 -19.27 -4.17
C SER A 53 -43.44 -19.77 -2.85
N ILE A 54 -42.14 -19.57 -2.69
CA ILE A 54 -41.48 -19.68 -1.39
C ILE A 54 -41.87 -18.50 -0.50
N THR A 55 -41.24 -18.37 0.66
CA THR A 55 -41.37 -17.17 1.51
C THR A 55 -40.99 -15.93 0.72
N LEU A 56 -41.93 -15.00 0.62
CA LEU A 56 -41.71 -13.69 -0.01
C LEU A 56 -41.19 -12.70 1.03
N THR A 57 -40.40 -11.72 0.59
CA THR A 57 -39.75 -10.72 1.47
C THR A 57 -40.26 -9.32 1.15
N ASP A 58 -40.46 -8.51 2.19
CA ASP A 58 -40.90 -7.12 2.06
C ASP A 58 -39.84 -6.24 1.37
N ASN A 59 -40.33 -5.25 0.62
CA ASN A 59 -39.53 -4.28 -0.12
C ASN A 59 -38.52 -4.88 -1.11
N GLU A 60 -38.76 -6.10 -1.59
CA GLU A 60 -37.88 -6.82 -2.49
C GLU A 60 -38.56 -7.17 -3.82
N ALA A 61 -37.74 -7.30 -4.87
CA ALA A 61 -38.12 -7.88 -6.15
C ALA A 61 -37.44 -9.24 -6.30
N GLN A 62 -38.21 -10.33 -6.22
CA GLN A 62 -37.70 -11.69 -6.24
C GLN A 62 -38.00 -12.33 -7.59
N THR A 63 -36.97 -12.92 -8.22
CA THR A 63 -37.08 -13.63 -9.50
C THR A 63 -36.98 -15.13 -9.27
N PHE A 64 -37.88 -15.87 -9.91
CA PHE A 64 -37.96 -17.32 -9.84
C PHE A 64 -37.98 -17.90 -11.25
N GLU A 65 -37.12 -18.88 -11.51
CA GLU A 65 -37.06 -19.59 -12.79
C GLU A 65 -37.41 -21.06 -12.58
N TYR A 66 -38.29 -21.59 -13.44
CA TYR A 66 -38.76 -22.97 -13.34
C TYR A 66 -38.84 -23.62 -14.71
N CYS A 67 -38.51 -24.91 -14.76
CA CYS A 67 -38.91 -25.80 -15.84
C CYS A 67 -40.14 -26.60 -15.41
N ILE A 68 -41.28 -26.40 -16.07
CA ILE A 68 -42.52 -27.12 -15.77
C ILE A 68 -42.86 -28.09 -16.89
N ALA A 69 -43.32 -29.29 -16.55
CA ALA A 69 -43.63 -30.33 -17.54
C ALA A 69 -44.62 -29.83 -18.61
N LYS A 70 -44.25 -29.98 -19.88
CA LYS A 70 -45.05 -29.55 -21.03
C LYS A 70 -46.29 -30.43 -21.15
N ARG A 71 -47.47 -29.81 -21.14
CA ARG A 71 -48.75 -30.47 -21.43
C ARG A 71 -49.14 -30.28 -22.88
N SER A 72 -50.06 -31.11 -23.38
CA SER A 72 -50.51 -31.13 -24.79
C SER A 72 -50.93 -29.77 -25.35
N SER A 73 -51.40 -28.84 -24.51
CA SER A 73 -51.76 -27.46 -24.89
C SER A 73 -50.92 -26.37 -24.23
N SER A 74 -49.95 -26.72 -23.38
CA SER A 74 -49.16 -25.76 -22.59
C SER A 74 -49.98 -24.67 -21.87
N GLN A 75 -51.21 -25.03 -21.44
CA GLN A 75 -52.11 -24.16 -20.68
C GLN A 75 -52.00 -24.45 -19.17
N TYR A 76 -51.96 -23.38 -18.39
CA TYR A 76 -51.81 -23.36 -16.94
C TYR A 76 -52.74 -22.33 -16.30
N THR A 77 -52.76 -22.28 -14.97
CA THR A 77 -53.49 -21.25 -14.22
C THR A 77 -52.54 -20.60 -13.23
N LEU A 78 -52.34 -19.28 -13.34
CA LEU A 78 -51.72 -18.49 -12.29
C LEU A 78 -52.76 -18.22 -11.22
N GLN A 79 -52.46 -18.55 -9.97
CA GLN A 79 -53.28 -18.20 -8.82
C GLN A 79 -52.49 -17.24 -7.92
N MET A 80 -53.07 -16.07 -7.65
CA MET A 80 -52.55 -15.10 -6.71
C MET A 80 -53.38 -15.19 -5.42
N LYS A 81 -52.75 -15.11 -4.26
CA LYS A 81 -53.41 -15.25 -2.96
C LYS A 81 -52.89 -14.22 -1.97
N ASP A 82 -53.82 -13.71 -1.21
CA ASP A 82 -53.60 -12.97 0.02
C ASP A 82 -54.27 -13.75 1.16
N SER A 83 -53.52 -14.04 2.23
CA SER A 83 -54.05 -14.85 3.34
C SER A 83 -54.77 -14.03 4.41
N TYR A 84 -54.57 -12.72 4.46
CA TYR A 84 -55.16 -11.84 5.46
C TYR A 84 -56.50 -11.23 4.99
N GLY A 85 -56.64 -10.97 3.69
CA GLY A 85 -57.93 -10.61 3.11
C GLY A 85 -58.08 -9.16 2.69
N ASP A 86 -56.98 -8.46 2.40
CA ASP A 86 -56.98 -7.02 2.06
C ASP A 86 -56.32 -6.70 0.70
N SER A 87 -56.03 -7.71 -0.11
CA SER A 87 -55.34 -7.63 -1.41
C SER A 87 -53.88 -7.18 -1.31
N TRP A 88 -53.11 -7.33 -2.39
CA TRP A 88 -51.69 -7.00 -2.34
C TRP A 88 -51.46 -5.49 -2.17
N THR A 89 -50.43 -5.16 -1.40
CA THR A 89 -50.06 -3.77 -1.12
C THR A 89 -49.83 -2.98 -2.41
N THR A 90 -50.26 -1.72 -2.46
CA THR A 90 -50.02 -0.85 -3.62
C THR A 90 -48.54 -0.80 -3.97
N GLY A 91 -48.21 -1.12 -5.23
CA GLY A 91 -46.84 -1.22 -5.72
C GLY A 91 -46.24 -2.64 -5.68
N SER A 92 -46.90 -3.60 -5.03
CA SER A 92 -46.65 -5.04 -5.22
C SER A 92 -47.25 -5.49 -6.56
N TYR A 93 -46.53 -6.32 -7.33
CA TYR A 93 -47.02 -6.90 -8.58
C TYR A 93 -46.30 -8.19 -8.94
N ILE A 94 -46.89 -8.97 -9.84
CA ILE A 94 -46.26 -10.16 -10.43
C ILE A 94 -46.16 -10.02 -11.94
N GLU A 95 -45.05 -10.50 -12.48
CA GLU A 95 -44.73 -10.48 -13.91
C GLU A 95 -44.26 -11.88 -14.33
N ILE A 96 -44.85 -12.40 -15.41
CA ILE A 96 -44.50 -13.68 -16.00
C ILE A 96 -43.84 -13.45 -17.35
N ARG A 97 -42.66 -14.02 -17.50
CA ARG A 97 -41.81 -13.93 -18.68
C ARG A 97 -41.58 -15.29 -19.31
N GLY A 98 -41.56 -15.27 -20.63
CA GLY A 98 -41.31 -16.43 -21.48
C GLY A 98 -39.82 -16.74 -21.62
N LYS A 99 -39.53 -17.81 -22.37
CA LYS A 99 -38.15 -18.23 -22.67
C LYS A 99 -37.35 -17.27 -23.55
N TYR A 100 -38.02 -16.36 -24.25
CA TYR A 100 -37.39 -15.28 -25.02
C TYR A 100 -37.52 -13.93 -24.33
N ASP A 101 -37.69 -13.95 -23.01
CA ASP A 101 -37.81 -12.79 -22.13
C ASP A 101 -39.00 -11.86 -22.44
N ASN A 102 -39.98 -12.34 -23.22
CA ASN A 102 -41.21 -11.61 -23.50
C ASN A 102 -42.15 -11.64 -22.28
N ILE A 103 -42.68 -10.47 -21.90
CA ILE A 103 -43.65 -10.32 -20.82
C ILE A 103 -45.04 -10.54 -21.42
N PHE A 104 -45.67 -11.66 -21.10
CA PHE A 104 -47.04 -11.95 -21.55
C PHE A 104 -48.07 -11.88 -20.40
N PHE A 105 -47.63 -11.67 -19.16
CA PHE A 105 -48.51 -11.34 -18.04
C PHE A 105 -47.80 -10.39 -17.06
N LYS A 106 -48.45 -9.29 -16.70
CA LYS A 106 -48.03 -8.41 -15.61
C LYS A 106 -49.27 -7.84 -14.93
N ASN A 107 -49.46 -8.13 -13.65
CA ASN A 107 -50.61 -7.64 -12.91
C ASN A 107 -50.33 -7.53 -11.41
N TYR A 108 -51.21 -6.85 -10.68
CA TYR A 108 -51.26 -6.84 -9.22
C TYR A 108 -52.62 -7.35 -8.75
N MET A 109 -52.67 -7.88 -7.53
CA MET A 109 -53.90 -8.48 -6.99
C MET A 109 -54.83 -7.40 -6.44
N ILE A 110 -56.09 -7.40 -6.86
CA ILE A 110 -57.12 -6.46 -6.37
C ILE A 110 -58.23 -7.15 -5.57
N ASP A 111 -58.51 -8.43 -5.83
CA ASP A 111 -59.39 -9.19 -4.96
C ASP A 111 -58.74 -9.42 -3.61
N LYS A 112 -59.59 -9.38 -2.58
CA LYS A 112 -59.16 -9.43 -1.19
C LYS A 112 -58.40 -10.70 -0.81
N THR A 113 -58.69 -11.84 -1.44
CA THR A 113 -58.21 -13.15 -0.95
C THR A 113 -57.61 -14.05 -2.02
N ARG A 114 -58.15 -14.05 -3.25
CA ARG A 114 -57.63 -14.90 -4.33
C ARG A 114 -58.04 -14.38 -5.71
N GLU A 115 -57.10 -14.42 -6.65
CA GLU A 115 -57.35 -14.24 -8.08
C GLU A 115 -56.78 -15.39 -8.89
N GLN A 116 -57.37 -15.66 -10.06
CA GLN A 116 -56.89 -16.67 -10.98
C GLN A 116 -56.90 -16.17 -12.42
N TYR A 117 -55.81 -16.47 -13.14
CA TYR A 117 -55.62 -16.12 -14.53
C TYR A 117 -55.22 -17.34 -15.34
N ALA A 118 -55.81 -17.50 -16.53
CA ALA A 118 -55.33 -18.48 -17.49
C ALA A 118 -53.95 -18.04 -18.03
N LEU A 119 -53.01 -18.96 -18.07
CA LEU A 119 -51.63 -18.72 -18.47
C LEU A 119 -51.25 -19.67 -19.61
N SER A 120 -50.88 -19.11 -20.76
CA SER A 120 -50.41 -19.89 -21.92
C SER A 120 -48.89 -19.77 -22.05
N LEU A 121 -48.19 -20.90 -22.07
CA LEU A 121 -46.76 -20.98 -22.44
C LEU A 121 -46.58 -21.65 -23.81
N TYR A 122 -47.60 -21.58 -24.67
CA TYR A 122 -47.58 -22.20 -25.98
C TYR A 122 -46.88 -21.31 -27.02
N TYR A 123 -45.77 -21.79 -27.57
CA TYR A 123 -45.03 -21.14 -28.66
C TYR A 123 -45.21 -21.96 -29.94
N PRO A 124 -46.15 -21.56 -30.84
CA PRO A 124 -46.36 -22.27 -32.10
C PRO A 124 -45.28 -21.99 -33.15
N ILE A 125 -44.51 -20.91 -32.97
CA ILE A 125 -43.35 -20.54 -33.79
C ILE A 125 -42.20 -20.20 -32.84
N GLU A 126 -41.08 -20.88 -32.99
CA GLU A 126 -39.88 -20.71 -32.16
C GLU A 126 -38.83 -19.81 -32.83
N LYS A 127 -37.93 -19.20 -32.04
CA LYS A 127 -36.92 -18.23 -32.54
C LYS A 127 -36.06 -18.78 -33.67
N ASN A 128 -35.71 -20.07 -33.59
CA ASN A 128 -34.82 -20.76 -34.54
C ASN A 128 -35.57 -21.73 -35.45
N ASP A 129 -36.90 -21.60 -35.55
CA ASP A 129 -37.67 -22.41 -36.48
C ASP A 129 -37.24 -22.15 -37.93
N GLN A 130 -37.33 -23.17 -38.77
CA GLN A 130 -37.16 -22.99 -40.21
C GLN A 130 -38.39 -22.32 -40.82
N TRP A 131 -38.14 -21.32 -41.66
CA TRP A 131 -39.12 -20.57 -42.44
C TRP A 131 -38.95 -20.87 -43.94
N LYS A 132 -40.02 -20.65 -44.71
CA LYS A 132 -39.95 -20.64 -46.18
C LYS A 132 -39.68 -19.21 -46.64
N MET A 133 -38.74 -19.01 -47.55
CA MET A 133 -38.31 -17.69 -48.04
C MET A 133 -38.17 -17.65 -49.56
N THR A 134 -38.51 -16.50 -50.14
CA THR A 134 -38.24 -16.13 -51.54
C THR A 134 -37.97 -14.62 -51.67
N THR A 135 -37.33 -14.21 -52.76
CA THR A 135 -37.14 -12.79 -53.14
C THR A 135 -38.16 -12.30 -54.16
N GLY A 136 -39.12 -13.14 -54.54
CA GLY A 136 -40.19 -12.77 -55.46
C GLY A 136 -41.40 -13.68 -55.33
N THR A 137 -42.59 -13.08 -55.33
CA THR A 137 -43.87 -13.79 -55.23
C THR A 137 -44.99 -13.00 -55.92
N THR A 138 -46.08 -13.69 -56.29
CA THR A 138 -47.32 -13.08 -56.81
C THR A 138 -48.52 -13.90 -56.32
N GLY A 139 -49.74 -13.33 -56.39
CA GLY A 139 -50.96 -14.05 -56.05
C GLY A 139 -51.26 -14.14 -54.55
N THR A 140 -51.90 -15.22 -54.11
CA THR A 140 -52.46 -15.39 -52.75
C THR A 140 -51.45 -15.91 -51.72
N TRP A 141 -50.18 -15.53 -51.83
CA TRP A 141 -49.06 -16.06 -51.03
C TRP A 141 -49.22 -15.88 -49.51
N THR A 142 -50.01 -14.89 -49.08
CA THR A 142 -50.31 -14.64 -47.66
C THR A 142 -51.37 -15.59 -47.08
N GLN A 143 -52.09 -16.36 -47.91
CA GLN A 143 -53.12 -17.30 -47.48
C GLN A 143 -52.54 -18.68 -47.14
N TYR A 144 -53.20 -19.40 -46.24
CA TYR A 144 -52.75 -20.74 -45.80
C TYR A 144 -52.66 -21.74 -46.96
N ALA A 145 -53.64 -21.74 -47.87
CA ALA A 145 -53.74 -22.69 -48.99
C ALA A 145 -52.69 -22.51 -50.10
N PHE A 146 -51.83 -21.47 -50.02
CA PHE A 146 -50.79 -21.25 -51.03
C PHE A 146 -49.65 -22.26 -50.90
N ASP A 147 -49.24 -22.81 -52.04
CA ASP A 147 -48.15 -23.78 -52.18
C ASP A 147 -46.78 -23.07 -52.26
N ASP A 148 -45.97 -23.21 -51.20
CA ASP A 148 -44.60 -22.68 -51.11
C ASP A 148 -43.52 -23.77 -51.20
N ASN A 149 -43.84 -24.93 -51.79
CA ASN A 149 -42.86 -26.01 -51.93
C ASN A 149 -41.61 -25.58 -52.72
N SER A 150 -41.74 -24.61 -53.64
CA SER A 150 -40.64 -24.02 -54.40
C SER A 150 -39.80 -23.00 -53.64
N TRP A 151 -40.23 -22.57 -52.44
CA TRP A 151 -39.52 -21.59 -51.62
C TRP A 151 -38.40 -22.25 -50.82
N THR A 152 -37.32 -21.51 -50.63
CA THR A 152 -36.12 -21.96 -49.92
C THR A 152 -36.41 -22.08 -48.43
N ALA A 153 -36.01 -23.19 -47.81
CA ALA A 153 -36.06 -23.32 -46.36
C ALA A 153 -34.86 -22.60 -45.73
N VAL A 154 -35.11 -21.70 -44.78
CA VAL A 154 -34.09 -20.89 -44.11
C VAL A 154 -34.27 -20.92 -42.60
N THR A 155 -33.15 -20.98 -41.86
CA THR A 155 -33.13 -20.70 -40.42
C THR A 155 -32.70 -19.25 -40.24
N LEU A 156 -33.59 -18.44 -39.69
CA LEU A 156 -33.37 -16.99 -39.52
C LEU A 156 -32.18 -16.75 -38.58
N GLY A 157 -31.26 -15.86 -38.98
CA GLY A 157 -29.96 -15.62 -38.31
C GLY A 157 -28.76 -16.31 -38.95
N SER A 158 -28.96 -17.11 -40.00
CA SER A 158 -27.88 -17.78 -40.78
C SER A 158 -28.05 -17.64 -42.31
N ALA A 159 -29.02 -16.84 -42.75
CA ALA A 159 -29.30 -16.64 -44.17
C ALA A 159 -28.32 -15.64 -44.78
N SER A 160 -27.81 -15.95 -45.98
CA SER A 160 -26.95 -15.05 -46.76
C SER A 160 -27.68 -13.77 -47.12
N GLU A 161 -26.93 -12.67 -47.23
CA GLU A 161 -27.47 -11.39 -47.69
C GLU A 161 -28.12 -11.54 -49.07
N VAL A 162 -29.34 -11.02 -49.22
CA VAL A 162 -30.05 -10.97 -50.50
C VAL A 162 -30.62 -9.58 -50.73
N SER A 163 -30.49 -9.09 -51.97
CA SER A 163 -30.99 -7.79 -52.40
C SER A 163 -32.48 -7.82 -52.73
N GLY A 164 -33.19 -6.72 -52.46
CA GLY A 164 -34.61 -6.55 -52.79
C GLY A 164 -35.57 -7.10 -51.73
N THR A 165 -36.89 -6.88 -51.93
CA THR A 165 -37.93 -7.31 -50.99
C THR A 165 -37.87 -8.81 -50.72
N GLN A 166 -37.98 -9.18 -49.45
CA GLN A 166 -37.92 -10.56 -49.00
C GLN A 166 -39.26 -11.02 -48.46
N TYR A 167 -39.67 -12.23 -48.80
CA TYR A 167 -40.96 -12.80 -48.41
C TYR A 167 -40.73 -14.07 -47.60
N PHE A 168 -41.43 -14.18 -46.47
CA PHE A 168 -41.32 -15.28 -45.52
C PHE A 168 -42.68 -15.89 -45.21
N ARG A 169 -42.74 -17.21 -45.03
CA ARG A 169 -43.93 -17.93 -44.59
C ARG A 169 -43.59 -18.98 -43.55
N LYS A 170 -44.46 -19.11 -42.54
CA LYS A 170 -44.43 -20.19 -41.55
C LYS A 170 -45.85 -20.65 -41.25
N THR A 171 -46.11 -21.93 -41.49
CA THR A 171 -47.34 -22.59 -41.06
C THR A 171 -47.22 -23.07 -39.62
N PHE A 172 -48.32 -22.99 -38.88
CA PHE A 172 -48.40 -23.41 -37.49
C PHE A 172 -49.84 -23.75 -37.09
N THR A 173 -50.00 -24.38 -35.93
CA THR A 173 -51.30 -24.73 -35.36
C THR A 173 -51.58 -23.86 -34.13
N GLY A 174 -52.75 -23.22 -34.09
CA GLY A 174 -53.20 -22.42 -32.95
C GLY A 174 -53.76 -23.28 -31.80
N LEU A 175 -54.39 -22.60 -30.83
CA LEU A 175 -55.19 -23.25 -29.77
C LEU A 175 -56.58 -22.64 -29.70
N THR A 176 -57.58 -23.42 -29.30
CA THR A 176 -58.93 -22.90 -29.07
C THR A 176 -58.98 -22.07 -27.78
N GLY A 177 -59.78 -21.01 -27.78
CA GLY A 177 -60.01 -20.18 -26.59
C GLY A 177 -58.86 -19.23 -26.21
N MET A 178 -57.91 -18.98 -27.11
CA MET A 178 -56.86 -17.97 -26.88
C MET A 178 -57.47 -16.55 -26.89
N ALA A 179 -57.16 -15.77 -25.85
CA ALA A 179 -57.58 -14.36 -25.78
C ALA A 179 -56.78 -13.47 -26.75
N ALA A 180 -55.47 -13.69 -26.82
CA ALA A 180 -54.55 -12.94 -27.66
C ALA A 180 -53.36 -13.80 -28.08
N TYR A 181 -52.65 -13.37 -29.12
CA TYR A 181 -51.32 -13.86 -29.47
C TYR A 181 -50.35 -12.67 -29.53
N GLU A 182 -49.11 -12.91 -29.11
CA GLU A 182 -47.99 -11.97 -29.26
C GLU A 182 -47.08 -12.50 -30.36
N THR A 183 -46.64 -11.61 -31.25
CA THR A 183 -45.58 -11.90 -32.23
C THR A 183 -44.45 -10.92 -32.03
N ARG A 184 -43.21 -11.42 -32.09
CA ARG A 184 -41.98 -10.61 -32.06
C ARG A 184 -41.17 -10.85 -33.32
N LEU A 185 -40.87 -9.78 -34.06
CA LEU A 185 -40.08 -9.82 -35.29
C LEU A 185 -38.80 -9.02 -35.10
N ASN A 186 -37.65 -9.59 -35.49
CA ASN A 186 -36.38 -8.87 -35.47
C ASN A 186 -36.11 -8.27 -36.86
N TYR A 187 -36.27 -6.96 -37.00
CA TYR A 187 -36.07 -6.25 -38.26
C TYR A 187 -35.59 -4.82 -38.00
N ARG A 188 -35.06 -4.18 -39.04
CA ARG A 188 -34.58 -2.80 -38.99
C ARG A 188 -35.43 -1.83 -39.82
N TYR A 189 -35.88 -2.24 -41.01
CA TYR A 189 -36.55 -1.35 -41.97
C TYR A 189 -38.06 -1.59 -42.05
N GLY A 190 -38.63 -1.66 -43.25
CA GLY A 190 -40.06 -1.84 -43.47
C GLY A 190 -40.48 -3.29 -43.31
N VAL A 191 -41.62 -3.51 -42.65
CA VAL A 191 -42.23 -4.83 -42.51
C VAL A 191 -43.74 -4.77 -42.69
N VAL A 192 -44.29 -5.81 -43.31
CA VAL A 192 -45.73 -6.10 -43.27
C VAL A 192 -45.90 -7.58 -42.92
N ALA A 193 -46.76 -7.85 -41.94
CA ALA A 193 -47.09 -9.21 -41.54
C ALA A 193 -48.58 -9.50 -41.73
N TYR A 194 -48.86 -10.70 -42.21
CA TYR A 194 -50.17 -11.22 -42.52
C TYR A 194 -50.43 -12.51 -41.77
N LEU A 195 -51.62 -12.62 -41.17
CA LEU A 195 -52.11 -13.85 -40.58
C LEU A 195 -53.29 -14.35 -41.42
N ASN A 196 -53.14 -15.54 -42.00
CA ASN A 196 -54.19 -16.17 -42.83
C ASN A 196 -54.73 -15.26 -43.95
N GLY A 197 -53.86 -14.43 -44.53
CA GLY A 197 -54.19 -13.48 -45.60
C GLY A 197 -54.64 -12.09 -45.14
N ALA A 198 -54.94 -11.90 -43.84
CA ALA A 198 -55.28 -10.59 -43.29
C ALA A 198 -54.01 -9.87 -42.81
N GLU A 199 -53.85 -8.60 -43.15
CA GLU A 199 -52.76 -7.77 -42.62
C GLU A 199 -52.99 -7.52 -41.12
N VAL A 200 -52.00 -7.89 -40.29
CA VAL A 200 -52.09 -7.79 -38.83
C VAL A 200 -51.06 -6.86 -38.23
N TYR A 201 -49.99 -6.55 -38.98
CA TYR A 201 -48.94 -5.65 -38.56
C TYR A 201 -48.28 -4.98 -39.76
N ARG A 202 -48.02 -3.69 -39.63
CA ARG A 202 -47.28 -2.88 -40.60
C ARG A 202 -46.44 -1.89 -39.83
N ASP A 203 -45.17 -1.80 -40.16
CA ASP A 203 -44.27 -0.82 -39.56
C ASP A 203 -43.23 -0.35 -40.57
N ASN A 204 -42.86 0.94 -40.47
CA ASN A 204 -41.96 1.61 -41.43
C ASN A 204 -42.33 1.41 -42.91
N MET A 205 -43.62 1.30 -43.22
CA MET A 205 -44.14 1.18 -44.58
C MET A 205 -45.18 2.27 -44.87
N PRO A 206 -45.22 2.81 -46.11
CA PRO A 206 -46.21 3.81 -46.48
C PRO A 206 -47.64 3.27 -46.39
N ALA A 207 -48.62 4.16 -46.26
CA ALA A 207 -50.03 3.80 -46.34
C ALA A 207 -50.41 3.41 -47.77
N GLY A 208 -51.33 2.44 -47.92
CA GLY A 208 -51.81 1.95 -49.21
C GLY A 208 -51.26 0.58 -49.59
N GLU A 209 -51.47 0.21 -50.86
CA GLU A 209 -51.05 -1.07 -51.42
C GLU A 209 -49.52 -1.21 -51.42
N VAL A 210 -49.02 -2.35 -50.96
CA VAL A 210 -47.59 -2.67 -50.90
C VAL A 210 -47.25 -3.65 -52.03
N THR A 211 -46.19 -3.35 -52.77
CA THR A 211 -45.69 -4.13 -53.89
C THR A 211 -44.21 -4.44 -53.66
N ALA A 212 -43.63 -5.38 -54.42
CA ALA A 212 -42.20 -5.70 -54.36
C ALA A 212 -41.26 -4.50 -54.61
N SER A 213 -41.76 -3.42 -55.22
CA SER A 213 -41.00 -2.18 -55.46
C SER A 213 -41.28 -1.09 -54.42
N THR A 214 -42.21 -1.31 -53.49
CA THR A 214 -42.52 -0.32 -52.45
C THR A 214 -41.36 -0.25 -51.46
N LEU A 215 -40.78 0.94 -51.30
CA LEU A 215 -39.70 1.17 -50.34
C LEU A 215 -40.23 1.32 -48.92
N ALA A 216 -39.40 0.98 -47.94
CA ALA A 216 -39.67 1.31 -46.55
C ALA A 216 -39.72 2.83 -46.36
N SER A 217 -40.70 3.33 -45.61
CA SER A 217 -40.84 4.76 -45.28
C SER A 217 -39.88 5.21 -44.16
N GLY A 218 -39.18 4.27 -43.51
CA GLY A 218 -38.27 4.53 -42.41
C GLY A 218 -37.52 3.27 -41.97
N GLY A 219 -36.88 3.35 -40.79
CA GLY A 219 -36.19 2.25 -40.14
C GLY A 219 -35.69 2.62 -38.76
N TYR A 220 -35.28 1.61 -38.00
CA TYR A 220 -34.65 1.72 -36.69
C TYR A 220 -33.12 1.79 -36.80
N ALA A 221 -32.48 2.31 -35.75
CA ALA A 221 -31.02 2.46 -35.71
C ALA A 221 -30.30 1.12 -35.80
N GLU A 222 -30.80 0.10 -35.11
CA GLU A 222 -30.24 -1.25 -35.01
C GLU A 222 -31.33 -2.31 -35.23
N TYR A 223 -30.93 -3.57 -35.44
CA TYR A 223 -31.85 -4.70 -35.42
C TYR A 223 -32.38 -4.92 -34.00
N ALA A 224 -33.69 -4.85 -33.84
CA ALA A 224 -34.34 -5.13 -32.57
C ALA A 224 -35.61 -5.97 -32.75
N TYR A 225 -35.99 -6.69 -31.70
CA TYR A 225 -37.29 -7.36 -31.66
C TYR A 225 -38.39 -6.33 -31.41
N HIS A 226 -39.27 -6.15 -32.39
CA HIS A 226 -40.50 -5.38 -32.27
C HIS A 226 -41.67 -6.33 -32.09
N ALA A 227 -42.59 -5.97 -31.18
CA ALA A 227 -43.68 -6.84 -30.77
C ALA A 227 -45.04 -6.23 -31.14
N PHE A 228 -46.00 -7.10 -31.48
CA PHE A 228 -47.40 -6.73 -31.54
C PHE A 228 -48.27 -7.81 -30.90
N ILE A 229 -49.40 -7.37 -30.32
CA ILE A 229 -50.39 -8.23 -29.69
C ILE A 229 -51.72 -8.07 -30.42
N ARG A 230 -52.36 -9.18 -30.73
CA ARG A 230 -53.60 -9.24 -31.52
C ARG A 230 -54.58 -10.25 -30.95
N PRO A 231 -55.89 -10.15 -31.25
CA PRO A 231 -56.90 -11.08 -30.76
C PRO A 231 -56.62 -12.52 -31.19
N GLY A 232 -56.73 -13.47 -30.25
CA GLY A 232 -56.47 -14.90 -30.51
C GLY A 232 -57.43 -15.51 -31.55
N SER A 233 -58.59 -14.88 -31.77
CA SER A 233 -59.59 -15.29 -32.77
C SER A 233 -59.10 -15.22 -34.22
N GLU A 234 -58.00 -14.52 -34.51
CA GLU A 234 -57.41 -14.46 -35.85
C GLU A 234 -56.61 -15.71 -36.21
N VAL A 235 -56.19 -16.48 -35.19
CA VAL A 235 -55.44 -17.72 -35.34
C VAL A 235 -56.43 -18.88 -35.38
N ALA A 236 -56.50 -19.59 -36.50
CA ALA A 236 -57.26 -20.83 -36.59
C ALA A 236 -56.58 -21.95 -35.79
N SER A 237 -57.37 -22.68 -35.02
CA SER A 237 -56.89 -23.68 -34.05
C SER A 237 -56.28 -24.93 -34.68
N GLU A 238 -56.48 -25.19 -35.96
CA GLU A 238 -55.92 -26.37 -36.65
C GLU A 238 -54.80 -26.00 -37.62
N GLN A 239 -54.97 -24.92 -38.39
CA GLN A 239 -54.10 -24.56 -39.50
C GLN A 239 -54.05 -23.04 -39.68
N SER A 240 -52.89 -22.44 -39.41
CA SER A 240 -52.64 -21.02 -39.64
C SER A 240 -51.31 -20.80 -40.37
N VAL A 241 -51.18 -19.66 -41.03
CA VAL A 241 -49.91 -19.19 -41.63
C VAL A 241 -49.63 -17.76 -41.20
N LEU A 242 -48.40 -17.52 -40.74
CA LEU A 242 -47.83 -16.18 -40.62
C LEU A 242 -46.95 -15.94 -41.85
N ALA A 243 -47.32 -14.93 -42.63
CA ALA A 243 -46.59 -14.50 -43.82
C ALA A 243 -46.03 -13.10 -43.57
N VAL A 244 -44.78 -12.84 -43.95
CA VAL A 244 -44.08 -11.58 -43.66
C VAL A 244 -43.36 -11.11 -44.92
N GLU A 245 -43.45 -9.83 -45.25
CA GLU A 245 -42.61 -9.17 -46.25
C GLU A 245 -41.72 -8.12 -45.58
N LEU A 246 -40.45 -8.09 -45.98
CA LEU A 246 -39.45 -7.12 -45.52
C LEU A 246 -39.03 -6.23 -46.69
N HIS A 247 -39.04 -4.93 -46.45
CA HIS A 247 -38.71 -3.89 -47.40
C HIS A 247 -37.57 -3.03 -46.89
N PHE A 248 -36.75 -2.54 -47.81
CA PHE A 248 -35.57 -1.73 -47.52
C PHE A 248 -35.83 -0.27 -47.91
N THR A 249 -35.09 0.66 -47.31
CA THR A 249 -35.18 2.10 -47.65
C THR A 249 -34.56 2.42 -49.01
N ASP A 250 -33.76 1.51 -49.55
CA ASP A 250 -33.21 1.55 -50.89
C ASP A 250 -33.20 0.12 -51.47
N LEU A 251 -33.54 -0.04 -52.74
CA LEU A 251 -33.47 -1.33 -53.45
C LEU A 251 -32.06 -1.57 -54.02
N ASN A 252 -31.19 -0.57 -54.02
CA ASN A 252 -29.81 -0.60 -54.52
C ASN A 252 -28.88 0.21 -53.61
N SER A 253 -28.32 -0.36 -52.53
CA SER A 253 -27.41 0.39 -51.66
C SER A 253 -25.99 0.56 -52.25
N HIS A 254 -25.86 1.25 -53.38
CA HIS A 254 -24.60 1.85 -53.86
C HIS A 254 -24.86 3.15 -54.66
N ALA A 255 -25.71 4.04 -54.16
CA ALA A 255 -25.82 5.41 -54.70
C ALA A 255 -24.97 6.39 -53.86
N PRO A 256 -24.05 7.17 -54.48
CA PRO A 256 -23.32 8.21 -53.77
C PRO A 256 -24.25 9.38 -53.40
N TYR A 257 -24.20 9.81 -52.13
CA TYR A 257 -24.92 10.97 -51.63
C TYR A 257 -23.99 12.18 -51.51
N ASN A 258 -24.49 13.36 -51.88
CA ASN A 258 -23.75 14.63 -51.78
C ASN A 258 -24.26 15.53 -50.64
N GLN A 259 -25.25 15.07 -49.87
CA GLN A 259 -25.82 15.78 -48.73
C GLN A 259 -26.17 14.77 -47.64
N TYR A 260 -25.61 15.00 -46.45
CA TYR A 260 -25.85 14.19 -45.25
C TYR A 260 -26.61 15.03 -44.24
N ARG A 261 -27.66 14.46 -43.63
CA ARG A 261 -28.50 15.17 -42.66
C ARG A 261 -28.69 14.31 -41.42
N PHE A 262 -28.29 14.83 -40.28
CA PHE A 262 -28.59 14.26 -38.97
C PHE A 262 -29.73 15.05 -38.32
N GLU A 263 -30.72 14.36 -37.77
CA GLU A 263 -31.87 14.97 -37.07
C GLU A 263 -32.18 14.19 -35.78
N ASN A 264 -32.84 14.83 -34.82
CA ASN A 264 -33.27 14.26 -33.53
C ASN A 264 -32.16 13.96 -32.50
N PHE A 265 -31.11 14.80 -32.43
CA PHE A 265 -30.25 14.82 -31.24
C PHE A 265 -31.00 15.48 -30.05
N ALA A 266 -31.78 14.69 -29.32
CA ALA A 266 -32.37 15.10 -28.05
C ALA A 266 -32.31 13.94 -27.05
N GLY A 267 -31.86 14.21 -25.82
CA GLY A 267 -32.11 13.31 -24.70
C GLY A 267 -33.61 13.28 -24.36
N LEU A 268 -34.08 12.21 -23.73
CA LEU A 268 -35.48 12.04 -23.29
C LEU A 268 -35.94 13.12 -22.28
N THR A 269 -35.04 13.99 -21.81
CA THR A 269 -35.34 15.17 -20.98
C THR A 269 -34.45 16.36 -21.37
N PRO A 270 -34.89 17.62 -21.13
CA PRO A 270 -34.09 18.83 -21.38
C PRO A 270 -32.75 18.93 -20.62
N ALA A 271 -32.46 18.00 -19.69
CA ALA A 271 -31.30 18.03 -18.81
C ALA A 271 -30.13 17.11 -19.24
N ALA A 272 -30.30 16.28 -20.26
CA ALA A 272 -29.23 15.41 -20.77
C ALA A 272 -28.58 16.05 -22.00
N THR A 273 -27.47 16.77 -21.77
CA THR A 273 -26.62 17.25 -22.88
C THR A 273 -25.72 16.12 -23.34
N TRP A 274 -25.84 15.73 -24.61
CA TRP A 274 -24.90 14.81 -25.24
C TRP A 274 -23.60 15.54 -25.55
N LYS A 275 -22.47 14.92 -25.22
CA LYS A 275 -21.13 15.34 -25.67
C LYS A 275 -20.60 14.26 -26.59
N ILE A 276 -20.55 14.55 -27.88
CA ILE A 276 -20.03 13.64 -28.90
C ILE A 276 -18.53 13.94 -29.02
N SER A 277 -17.66 12.97 -28.70
CA SER A 277 -16.21 13.15 -28.82
C SER A 277 -15.74 13.03 -30.27
N HIS A 278 -16.37 12.15 -31.05
CA HIS A 278 -16.03 11.88 -32.44
C HIS A 278 -17.26 11.37 -33.21
N LEU A 279 -17.32 11.67 -34.51
CA LEU A 279 -18.33 11.16 -35.44
C LEU A 279 -17.64 10.94 -36.78
N ASP A 280 -17.33 9.70 -37.09
CA ASP A 280 -16.72 9.33 -38.36
C ASP A 280 -17.75 8.93 -39.40
N LEU A 281 -17.56 9.46 -40.60
CA LEU A 281 -18.33 9.14 -41.78
C LEU A 281 -17.33 8.78 -42.88
N HIS A 282 -17.00 7.49 -42.99
CA HIS A 282 -16.08 6.99 -43.99
C HIS A 282 -16.83 6.75 -45.31
N SER A 283 -16.44 7.45 -46.37
CA SER A 283 -16.78 7.11 -47.75
C SER A 283 -15.49 6.97 -48.55
N VAL A 284 -15.21 5.78 -49.06
CA VAL A 284 -13.98 5.47 -49.80
C VAL A 284 -14.30 5.25 -51.28
N ALA A 285 -13.48 5.83 -52.16
CA ALA A 285 -13.50 5.48 -53.57
C ALA A 285 -12.99 4.03 -53.72
N THR A 286 -13.84 3.12 -54.20
CA THR A 286 -13.54 1.68 -54.34
C THR A 286 -12.43 1.35 -55.36
N THR A 287 -11.87 2.36 -56.02
CA THR A 287 -10.74 2.25 -56.96
C THR A 287 -9.37 2.51 -56.32
N VAL A 288 -9.31 2.84 -55.03
CA VAL A 288 -8.03 3.00 -54.32
C VAL A 288 -7.38 1.63 -54.12
N THR A 289 -6.08 1.54 -54.41
CA THR A 289 -5.30 0.34 -54.09
C THR A 289 -5.19 0.21 -52.56
N ILE A 290 -5.82 -0.81 -52.00
CA ILE A 290 -5.83 -1.07 -50.56
C ILE A 290 -4.47 -1.69 -50.18
N PRO A 291 -3.70 -1.08 -49.26
CA PRO A 291 -2.42 -1.62 -48.78
C PRO A 291 -2.60 -3.02 -48.17
N ASP A 292 -1.49 -3.72 -47.92
CA ASP A 292 -1.55 -4.94 -47.12
C ASP A 292 -1.87 -4.59 -45.66
N LEU A 293 -2.68 -5.45 -45.02
CA LEU A 293 -3.02 -5.33 -43.61
C LEU A 293 -1.75 -5.43 -42.77
N GLN A 294 -1.56 -4.50 -41.83
CA GLN A 294 -0.44 -4.49 -40.90
C GLN A 294 -0.86 -3.87 -39.57
N TYR A 295 -0.27 -4.37 -38.48
CA TYR A 295 -0.32 -3.76 -37.16
C TYR A 295 1.08 -3.33 -36.76
N ASN A 296 1.18 -2.25 -35.98
CA ASN A 296 2.45 -1.78 -35.40
C ASN A 296 3.59 -1.68 -36.44
N GLN A 297 3.27 -1.26 -37.66
CA GLN A 297 4.21 -1.18 -38.79
C GLN A 297 5.00 -2.49 -39.04
N GLY A 298 4.37 -3.64 -38.76
CA GLY A 298 4.96 -4.97 -38.89
C GLY A 298 5.98 -5.33 -37.79
N GLN A 299 6.13 -4.51 -36.75
CA GLN A 299 7.02 -4.78 -35.64
C GLN A 299 6.33 -5.60 -34.53
N PRO A 300 7.10 -6.36 -33.73
CA PRO A 300 6.56 -7.03 -32.54
C PRO A 300 5.90 -6.03 -31.58
N LEU A 301 4.77 -6.42 -31.01
CA LEU A 301 4.03 -5.68 -30.00
C LEU A 301 4.28 -6.31 -28.63
N GLU A 302 5.08 -5.64 -27.80
CA GLU A 302 5.28 -5.98 -26.40
C GLU A 302 4.42 -5.07 -25.53
N ILE A 303 3.57 -5.66 -24.68
CA ILE A 303 2.79 -4.94 -23.67
C ILE A 303 3.21 -5.37 -22.26
N TYR A 304 2.77 -4.63 -21.25
CA TYR A 304 3.20 -4.86 -19.87
C TYR A 304 2.07 -5.37 -18.98
N LYS A 305 2.35 -6.39 -18.18
CA LYS A 305 1.41 -6.99 -17.22
C LYS A 305 0.89 -5.91 -16.26
N ASP A 306 -0.42 -5.96 -15.99
CA ASP A 306 -1.17 -5.02 -15.13
C ASP A 306 -1.24 -3.57 -15.64
N ILE A 307 -0.70 -3.29 -16.83
CA ILE A 307 -0.75 -1.98 -17.48
C ILE A 307 -1.73 -2.06 -18.65
N GLU A 308 -2.61 -1.08 -18.76
CA GLU A 308 -3.49 -0.94 -19.92
C GLU A 308 -2.63 -0.65 -21.16
N MET A 309 -2.73 -1.49 -22.18
CA MET A 309 -1.92 -1.29 -23.38
C MET A 309 -2.40 -0.06 -24.17
N GLY A 310 -1.47 0.64 -24.79
CA GLY A 310 -1.83 1.57 -25.87
C GLY A 310 -2.57 0.80 -26.98
N GLU A 311 -3.72 1.32 -27.39
CA GLU A 311 -4.55 0.72 -28.43
C GLU A 311 -3.73 0.54 -29.73
N ALA A 312 -3.74 -0.68 -30.27
CA ALA A 312 -3.09 -0.98 -31.54
C ALA A 312 -4.13 -1.07 -32.65
N TYR A 313 -4.01 -0.18 -33.61
CA TYR A 313 -4.90 -0.08 -34.76
C TYR A 313 -4.29 -0.76 -36.01
N PRO A 314 -5.14 -1.24 -36.94
CA PRO A 314 -4.67 -1.58 -38.28
C PRO A 314 -4.09 -0.34 -38.97
N ASN A 315 -3.22 -0.55 -39.95
CA ASN A 315 -2.55 0.53 -40.68
C ASN A 315 -3.49 1.42 -41.50
N GLU A 316 -4.69 0.94 -41.83
CA GLU A 316 -5.69 1.65 -42.63
C GLU A 316 -7.10 1.25 -42.19
N ASP A 317 -8.06 2.16 -42.29
CA ASP A 317 -9.48 1.93 -41.99
C ASP A 317 -10.22 1.24 -43.16
N LEU A 318 -9.50 0.52 -44.01
CA LEU A 318 -9.99 -0.10 -45.25
C LEU A 318 -10.27 -1.61 -45.12
N PHE A 319 -10.28 -2.13 -43.88
CA PHE A 319 -10.63 -3.51 -43.57
C PHE A 319 -11.72 -3.60 -42.50
N TYR A 320 -12.47 -4.70 -42.49
CA TYR A 320 -13.54 -5.03 -41.54
C TYR A 320 -13.60 -6.56 -41.35
N ASP A 321 -14.48 -7.07 -40.47
CA ASP A 321 -14.58 -8.51 -40.14
C ASP A 321 -13.25 -9.11 -39.65
N TYR A 322 -12.64 -8.46 -38.67
CA TYR A 322 -11.37 -8.88 -38.10
C TYR A 322 -11.52 -10.14 -37.24
N ALA A 323 -10.56 -11.05 -37.36
CA ALA A 323 -10.41 -12.21 -36.51
C ALA A 323 -8.93 -12.50 -36.23
N VAL A 324 -8.64 -13.15 -35.10
CA VAL A 324 -7.28 -13.47 -34.67
C VAL A 324 -7.15 -14.95 -34.30
N THR A 325 -6.05 -15.59 -34.70
CA THR A 325 -5.76 -16.99 -34.36
C THR A 325 -4.24 -17.23 -34.20
N PRO A 326 -3.76 -17.86 -33.11
CA PRO A 326 -4.53 -18.21 -31.90
C PRO A 326 -5.06 -16.96 -31.18
N ALA A 327 -5.98 -17.13 -30.22
CA ALA A 327 -6.52 -16.02 -29.45
C ALA A 327 -5.41 -15.23 -28.73
N LEU A 328 -5.62 -13.92 -28.55
CA LEU A 328 -4.73 -13.08 -27.75
C LEU A 328 -4.80 -13.48 -26.26
N PRO A 329 -3.78 -13.14 -25.45
CA PRO A 329 -3.80 -13.43 -24.01
C PRO A 329 -5.06 -12.91 -23.30
N GLU A 330 -5.47 -13.59 -22.23
CA GLU A 330 -6.65 -13.21 -21.44
C GLU A 330 -6.59 -11.73 -21.01
N GLY A 331 -7.69 -11.01 -21.20
CA GLY A 331 -7.78 -9.57 -20.94
C GLY A 331 -7.41 -8.67 -22.11
N ILE A 332 -6.85 -9.22 -23.20
CA ILE A 332 -6.61 -8.51 -24.46
C ILE A 332 -7.62 -8.95 -25.51
N THR A 333 -8.27 -7.98 -26.14
CA THR A 333 -9.34 -8.20 -27.12
C THR A 333 -9.04 -7.54 -28.45
N LEU A 334 -9.37 -8.22 -29.54
CA LEU A 334 -9.46 -7.65 -30.87
C LEU A 334 -10.94 -7.33 -31.14
N ASP A 335 -11.26 -6.07 -31.41
CA ASP A 335 -12.59 -5.69 -31.87
C ASP A 335 -12.79 -6.21 -33.31
N PRO A 336 -13.78 -7.10 -33.55
CA PRO A 336 -14.01 -7.68 -34.87
C PRO A 336 -14.49 -6.66 -35.92
N ASN A 337 -14.97 -5.49 -35.52
CA ASN A 337 -15.48 -4.48 -36.45
C ASN A 337 -14.39 -3.47 -36.84
N THR A 338 -13.64 -2.99 -35.84
CA THR A 338 -12.65 -1.90 -36.03
C THR A 338 -11.23 -2.43 -36.23
N GLY A 339 -10.96 -3.67 -35.82
CA GLY A 339 -9.62 -4.23 -35.79
C GLY A 339 -8.78 -3.68 -34.63
N MET A 340 -9.33 -2.85 -33.74
CA MET A 340 -8.60 -2.32 -32.60
C MET A 340 -8.22 -3.45 -31.63
N ILE A 341 -6.94 -3.51 -31.24
CA ILE A 341 -6.47 -4.38 -30.15
C ILE A 341 -6.28 -3.53 -28.90
N SER A 342 -6.97 -3.90 -27.83
CA SER A 342 -6.93 -3.17 -26.56
C SER A 342 -7.17 -4.09 -25.36
N GLY A 343 -6.92 -3.58 -24.16
CA GLY A 343 -7.24 -4.25 -22.90
C GLY A 343 -6.11 -4.21 -21.88
N THR A 344 -6.31 -4.94 -20.79
CA THR A 344 -5.32 -5.11 -19.71
C THR A 344 -5.23 -6.59 -19.39
N THR A 345 -4.02 -7.11 -19.28
CA THR A 345 -3.80 -8.51 -18.92
C THR A 345 -3.01 -8.62 -17.63
N HIS A 346 -3.37 -9.60 -16.80
CA HIS A 346 -2.74 -9.88 -15.52
C HIS A 346 -1.82 -11.10 -15.57
N ILE A 347 -1.57 -11.63 -16.77
CA ILE A 347 -0.84 -12.87 -16.96
C ILE A 347 0.29 -12.65 -17.98
N MET A 348 1.51 -13.07 -17.60
CA MET A 348 2.67 -13.06 -18.47
C MET A 348 2.47 -14.00 -19.66
N ALA A 349 2.93 -13.59 -20.84
CA ALA A 349 2.84 -14.39 -22.06
C ALA A 349 4.16 -14.29 -22.84
N SER A 350 4.75 -15.44 -23.13
CA SER A 350 5.91 -15.52 -24.02
C SER A 350 5.55 -15.06 -25.42
N THR A 351 6.54 -14.54 -26.15
CA THR A 351 6.39 -14.10 -27.54
C THR A 351 5.71 -15.17 -28.40
N THR A 352 4.52 -14.83 -28.91
CA THR A 352 3.68 -15.70 -29.73
C THR A 352 3.31 -14.98 -31.03
N THR A 353 3.32 -15.70 -32.15
CA THR A 353 2.86 -15.15 -33.43
C THR A 353 1.38 -15.45 -33.61
N HIS A 354 0.59 -14.39 -33.77
CA HIS A 354 -0.84 -14.43 -34.09
C HIS A 354 -1.04 -14.09 -35.56
N THR A 355 -2.00 -14.75 -36.20
CA THR A 355 -2.47 -14.39 -37.54
C THR A 355 -3.76 -13.59 -37.37
N ILE A 356 -3.77 -12.35 -37.88
CA ILE A 356 -4.96 -11.52 -37.97
C ILE A 356 -5.48 -11.60 -39.40
N THR A 357 -6.76 -11.90 -39.56
CA THR A 357 -7.47 -11.90 -40.85
C THR A 357 -8.52 -10.80 -40.85
N ALA A 358 -8.73 -10.17 -41.99
CA ALA A 358 -9.78 -9.17 -42.20
C ALA A 358 -10.26 -9.20 -43.66
N THR A 359 -11.41 -8.60 -43.93
CA THR A 359 -11.94 -8.39 -45.28
C THR A 359 -11.65 -6.96 -45.72
N LYS A 360 -11.01 -6.79 -46.87
CA LYS A 360 -10.81 -5.48 -47.51
C LYS A 360 -12.15 -4.90 -47.96
N LEU A 361 -12.28 -3.57 -48.05
CA LEU A 361 -13.49 -2.91 -48.59
C LEU A 361 -13.91 -3.35 -50.00
N ASN A 362 -13.01 -3.96 -50.79
CA ASN A 362 -13.32 -4.54 -52.10
C ASN A 362 -13.81 -6.01 -52.04
N GLY A 363 -13.97 -6.57 -50.83
CA GLY A 363 -14.40 -7.95 -50.57
C GLY A 363 -13.29 -9.00 -50.56
N GLU A 364 -12.04 -8.64 -50.88
CA GLU A 364 -10.91 -9.57 -50.82
C GLU A 364 -10.49 -9.86 -49.38
N GLN A 365 -10.06 -11.09 -49.10
CA GLN A 365 -9.49 -11.45 -47.80
C GLN A 365 -8.04 -10.91 -47.69
N ALA A 366 -7.72 -10.35 -46.54
CA ALA A 366 -6.40 -9.93 -46.13
C ALA A 366 -5.97 -10.66 -44.86
N SER A 367 -4.66 -10.84 -44.69
CA SER A 367 -4.11 -11.41 -43.47
C SER A 367 -2.72 -10.85 -43.18
N CYS A 368 -2.38 -10.72 -41.89
CA CYS A 368 -1.06 -10.34 -41.44
C CYS A 368 -0.65 -11.13 -40.19
N THR A 369 0.65 -11.15 -39.91
CA THR A 369 1.19 -11.73 -38.68
C THR A 369 1.48 -10.63 -37.66
N LEU A 370 1.00 -10.80 -36.44
CA LEU A 370 1.35 -9.97 -35.28
C LEU A 370 2.17 -10.82 -34.30
N THR A 371 3.40 -10.41 -34.03
CA THR A 371 4.19 -11.01 -32.96
C THR A 371 3.86 -10.27 -31.66
N PHE A 372 3.39 -10.98 -30.63
CA PHE A 372 2.84 -10.40 -29.41
C PHE A 372 3.49 -11.02 -28.16
N SER A 373 3.85 -10.20 -27.17
CA SER A 373 4.33 -10.66 -25.86
C SER A 373 3.79 -9.80 -24.73
N VAL A 374 3.67 -10.40 -23.54
CA VAL A 374 3.34 -9.70 -22.30
C VAL A 374 4.52 -9.88 -21.34
N ALA A 375 5.15 -8.77 -20.99
CA ALA A 375 6.32 -8.72 -20.13
C ALA A 375 6.04 -7.97 -18.81
N ILE A 376 6.96 -8.06 -17.86
CA ILE A 376 7.06 -7.11 -16.75
C ILE A 376 8.20 -6.16 -17.12
N CYS A 377 7.99 -4.86 -16.96
CA CYS A 377 9.04 -3.88 -17.21
C CYS A 377 10.00 -3.77 -16.01
N THR A 378 10.91 -4.74 -15.90
CA THR A 378 11.91 -4.82 -14.82
C THR A 378 13.25 -5.33 -15.37
N GLY A 379 14.28 -5.39 -14.54
CA GLY A 379 15.62 -5.86 -14.90
C GLY A 379 16.53 -4.73 -15.34
N ASP A 380 16.79 -4.60 -16.66
CA ASP A 380 17.63 -3.53 -17.23
C ASP A 380 16.82 -2.29 -17.66
N ARG A 381 15.52 -2.31 -17.36
CA ARG A 381 14.53 -1.29 -17.68
C ARG A 381 13.55 -1.12 -16.53
N SER A 382 12.88 0.03 -16.48
CA SER A 382 11.80 0.27 -15.53
C SER A 382 10.66 1.06 -16.17
N LEU A 383 9.46 0.88 -15.61
CA LEU A 383 8.25 1.55 -16.06
C LEU A 383 8.10 2.90 -15.36
N ILE A 384 8.06 3.98 -16.14
CA ILE A 384 7.70 5.32 -15.70
C ILE A 384 6.43 5.74 -16.43
N THR A 385 5.41 6.20 -15.71
CA THR A 385 4.16 6.64 -16.31
C THR A 385 4.05 8.16 -16.26
N LEU A 386 3.79 8.76 -17.42
CA LEU A 386 3.27 10.12 -17.55
C LEU A 386 1.75 10.07 -17.42
N VAL A 387 1.21 10.88 -16.53
CA VAL A 387 -0.22 11.21 -16.52
C VAL A 387 -0.38 12.70 -16.82
N ALA A 388 -1.01 13.00 -17.95
CA ALA A 388 -1.24 14.36 -18.41
C ALA A 388 -2.73 14.65 -18.47
N ARG A 389 -3.18 15.66 -17.72
CA ARG A 389 -4.52 16.22 -17.89
C ARG A 389 -4.49 17.26 -19.00
N ALA A 390 -5.18 16.99 -20.10
CA ALA A 390 -5.39 17.98 -21.15
C ALA A 390 -6.53 18.95 -20.79
N ASP A 391 -6.53 20.13 -21.40
CA ASP A 391 -7.63 21.09 -21.34
C ASP A 391 -8.67 20.82 -22.44
N SER A 392 -9.49 21.82 -22.81
CA SER A 392 -10.50 21.66 -23.86
C SER A 392 -9.94 21.54 -25.28
N ASN A 393 -8.62 21.69 -25.49
CA ASN A 393 -7.98 21.64 -26.79
C ASN A 393 -6.84 20.59 -26.83
N PRO A 394 -7.14 19.29 -26.62
CA PRO A 394 -6.11 18.25 -26.56
C PRO A 394 -5.31 18.11 -27.85
N ALA A 395 -5.88 18.50 -29.00
CA ALA A 395 -5.20 18.54 -30.30
C ALA A 395 -4.00 19.51 -30.34
N GLN A 396 -3.96 20.50 -29.44
CA GLN A 396 -2.85 21.46 -29.34
C GLN A 396 -1.73 20.96 -28.42
N SER A 397 -2.05 19.99 -27.55
CA SER A 397 -1.21 19.49 -26.47
C SER A 397 -0.58 18.16 -26.87
N SER A 398 0.73 18.02 -26.72
CA SER A 398 1.47 16.82 -27.15
C SER A 398 2.69 16.56 -26.27
N TYR A 399 3.37 15.43 -26.47
CA TYR A 399 4.63 15.17 -25.79
C TYR A 399 5.65 14.42 -26.64
N LYS A 400 6.91 14.59 -26.28
CA LYS A 400 8.05 13.81 -26.78
C LYS A 400 8.95 13.40 -25.63
N LEU A 401 9.46 12.18 -25.70
CA LEU A 401 10.44 11.65 -24.74
C LEU A 401 11.79 11.51 -25.44
N TYR A 402 12.81 12.20 -24.94
CA TYR A 402 14.17 12.15 -25.45
C TYR A 402 15.06 11.36 -24.49
N GLU A 403 15.97 10.55 -25.04
CA GLU A 403 17.04 9.92 -24.28
C GLU A 403 18.11 10.96 -23.87
N GLY A 404 18.55 10.90 -22.62
CA GLY A 404 19.53 11.83 -22.07
C GLY A 404 18.94 13.15 -21.59
N LYS A 405 19.84 14.11 -21.32
CA LYS A 405 19.49 15.44 -20.84
C LYS A 405 19.30 16.42 -22.00
N GLY A 406 18.18 17.11 -21.99
CA GLY A 406 17.80 18.06 -23.03
C GLY A 406 17.21 17.39 -24.26
N LEU A 407 17.11 18.16 -25.35
CA LEU A 407 16.36 17.79 -26.56
C LEU A 407 17.26 17.32 -27.72
N SER A 408 18.55 17.09 -27.46
CA SER A 408 19.52 16.69 -28.49
C SER A 408 19.64 15.17 -28.68
N GLY A 409 19.10 14.37 -27.75
CA GLY A 409 19.13 12.90 -27.82
C GLY A 409 18.09 12.29 -28.76
N GLU A 410 18.08 10.96 -28.84
CA GLU A 410 17.11 10.21 -29.64
C GLU A 410 15.69 10.35 -29.06
N VAL A 411 14.70 10.59 -29.91
CA VAL A 411 13.28 10.56 -29.52
C VAL A 411 12.84 9.11 -29.38
N LYS A 412 12.57 8.67 -28.15
CA LYS A 412 12.09 7.30 -27.86
C LYS A 412 10.60 7.16 -28.05
N VAL A 413 9.84 8.20 -27.70
CA VAL A 413 8.37 8.23 -27.80
C VAL A 413 7.93 9.61 -28.27
N SER A 414 6.91 9.66 -29.12
CA SER A 414 6.30 10.92 -29.57
C SER A 414 4.81 10.71 -29.76
N VAL A 415 4.00 11.50 -29.07
CA VAL A 415 2.55 11.58 -29.27
C VAL A 415 2.24 12.95 -29.86
N PRO A 416 1.72 13.04 -31.10
CA PRO A 416 1.55 14.31 -31.81
C PRO A 416 0.39 15.16 -31.28
N ALA A 417 -0.55 14.56 -30.55
CA ALA A 417 -1.67 15.22 -29.88
C ALA A 417 -2.26 14.28 -28.81
N PHE A 418 -2.78 14.83 -27.72
CA PHE A 418 -3.59 14.05 -26.78
C PHE A 418 -4.94 13.68 -27.39
N SER A 419 -5.49 12.54 -26.99
CA SER A 419 -6.73 11.97 -27.53
C SER A 419 -7.97 12.48 -26.81
N VAL A 420 -7.87 12.78 -25.50
CA VAL A 420 -9.04 13.13 -24.68
C VAL A 420 -8.93 14.53 -24.09
N ALA A 421 -9.92 15.38 -24.37
CA ALA A 421 -10.05 16.73 -23.81
C ALA A 421 -10.55 16.69 -22.35
N ASN A 422 -10.12 17.64 -21.52
CA ASN A 422 -10.57 17.79 -20.13
C ASN A 422 -10.53 16.48 -19.33
N SER A 423 -9.61 15.58 -19.64
CA SER A 423 -9.44 14.27 -19.00
C SER A 423 -7.95 13.91 -18.88
N LEU A 424 -7.68 12.81 -18.18
CA LEU A 424 -6.35 12.24 -18.06
C LEU A 424 -6.01 11.48 -19.36
N ASN A 425 -4.77 11.66 -19.80
CA ASN A 425 -4.12 10.95 -20.88
C ASN A 425 -2.86 10.29 -20.28
N TYR A 426 -2.50 9.11 -20.75
CA TYR A 426 -1.44 8.29 -20.16
C TYR A 426 -0.31 8.05 -21.17
N GLY A 427 0.90 7.96 -20.67
CA GLY A 427 2.09 7.56 -21.43
C GLY A 427 2.96 6.65 -20.59
N ASP A 428 2.96 5.36 -20.91
CA ASP A 428 3.72 4.35 -20.18
C ASP A 428 5.08 4.10 -20.85
N PHE A 429 6.15 4.39 -20.12
CA PHE A 429 7.51 4.37 -20.64
C PHE A 429 8.30 3.24 -19.98
N CYS A 430 8.37 2.10 -20.67
CA CYS A 430 9.27 1.03 -20.26
C CYS A 430 10.64 1.24 -20.90
N MET A 431 11.55 1.87 -20.15
CA MET A 431 12.79 2.42 -20.70
C MET A 431 14.02 1.78 -20.06
N ALA A 432 15.06 1.53 -20.86
CA ALA A 432 16.36 1.12 -20.35
C ALA A 432 16.87 2.13 -19.31
N HIS A 433 17.60 1.66 -18.29
CA HIS A 433 18.11 2.49 -17.20
C HIS A 433 18.92 3.68 -17.70
N GLY A 434 18.47 4.90 -17.40
CA GLY A 434 19.12 6.14 -17.81
C GLY A 434 18.34 7.39 -17.41
N ILE A 435 18.82 8.55 -17.85
CA ILE A 435 18.12 9.83 -17.71
C ILE A 435 17.37 10.11 -19.00
N TYR A 436 16.13 10.59 -18.89
CA TYR A 436 15.30 10.98 -20.02
C TYR A 436 14.74 12.38 -19.81
N THR A 437 14.53 13.09 -20.91
CA THR A 437 13.89 14.40 -20.94
C THR A 437 12.49 14.27 -21.51
N LEU A 438 11.48 14.53 -20.69
CA LEU A 438 10.10 14.65 -21.16
C LEU A 438 9.85 16.09 -21.59
N GLN A 439 9.44 16.28 -22.84
CA GLN A 439 9.01 17.55 -23.40
C GLN A 439 7.48 17.55 -23.57
N LEU A 440 6.78 18.49 -22.94
CA LEU A 440 5.34 18.70 -23.10
C LEU A 440 5.13 19.96 -23.93
N LEU A 441 4.43 19.85 -25.06
CA LEU A 441 4.31 20.93 -26.04
C LEU A 441 2.89 21.49 -26.08
N ASP A 442 2.79 22.77 -26.37
CA ASP A 442 1.57 23.47 -26.73
C ASP A 442 1.76 24.23 -28.04
N THR A 443 1.19 23.69 -29.11
CA THR A 443 1.32 24.26 -30.46
C THR A 443 0.66 25.64 -30.61
N ALA A 444 -0.29 26.00 -29.73
CA ALA A 444 -0.95 27.29 -29.76
C ALA A 444 -0.26 28.35 -28.88
N LYS A 445 0.68 27.94 -28.02
CA LYS A 445 1.36 28.79 -27.02
C LYS A 445 0.40 29.56 -26.12
N ASN A 446 -0.82 29.07 -25.93
CA ASN A 446 -1.84 29.67 -25.06
C ASN A 446 -1.79 29.08 -23.63
N GLY A 447 -0.96 28.06 -23.41
CA GLY A 447 -0.81 27.36 -22.15
C GLY A 447 -1.92 26.34 -21.93
N TRP A 448 -1.68 25.39 -21.04
CA TRP A 448 -2.67 24.38 -20.69
C TRP A 448 -3.58 24.93 -19.59
N THR A 449 -4.84 25.16 -19.93
CA THR A 449 -5.77 25.82 -19.00
C THR A 449 -6.02 24.96 -17.76
N ASN A 450 -5.72 25.49 -16.57
CA ASN A 450 -5.93 24.80 -15.30
C ASN A 450 -7.37 24.21 -15.19
N PRO A 451 -7.55 22.97 -14.72
CA PRO A 451 -6.56 22.10 -14.04
C PRO A 451 -5.70 21.22 -14.95
N ALA A 452 -5.51 21.60 -16.22
CA ALA A 452 -4.57 20.90 -17.08
C ALA A 452 -3.12 21.01 -16.57
N GLY A 453 -2.35 19.95 -16.80
CA GLY A 453 -1.00 19.76 -16.24
C GLY A 453 -0.57 18.30 -16.35
N TYR A 454 0.55 17.95 -15.75
CA TYR A 454 1.07 16.59 -15.76
C TYR A 454 1.71 16.20 -14.44
N TYR A 455 1.81 14.89 -14.20
CA TYR A 455 2.69 14.31 -13.20
C TYR A 455 3.35 13.03 -13.71
N LEU A 456 4.51 12.70 -13.13
CA LEU A 456 5.21 11.44 -13.37
C LEU A 456 5.06 10.54 -12.15
N THR A 457 4.88 9.25 -12.40
CA THR A 457 4.63 8.27 -11.35
C THR A 457 5.27 6.91 -11.66
N VAL A 458 5.53 6.16 -10.59
CA VAL A 458 5.90 4.74 -10.62
C VAL A 458 4.90 3.92 -9.81
N ASP A 459 5.05 2.60 -9.83
CA ASP A 459 4.19 1.66 -9.10
C ASP A 459 2.70 1.88 -9.43
N VAL A 460 2.40 2.07 -10.71
CA VAL A 460 1.03 2.19 -11.25
C VAL A 460 0.25 3.34 -10.62
N GLY A 461 0.90 4.49 -10.40
CA GLY A 461 0.24 5.68 -9.86
C GLY A 461 0.45 5.92 -8.37
N GLU A 462 0.96 4.92 -7.65
CA GLU A 462 1.11 4.94 -6.20
C GLU A 462 2.20 5.88 -5.68
N MET A 463 3.23 6.18 -6.50
CA MET A 463 4.30 7.10 -6.13
C MET A 463 4.54 8.14 -7.21
N LYS A 464 3.87 9.29 -7.08
CA LYS A 464 4.14 10.47 -7.91
C LYS A 464 5.42 11.13 -7.42
N PHE A 465 6.32 11.49 -8.34
CA PHE A 465 7.63 12.03 -7.99
C PHE A 465 7.98 13.35 -8.69
N GLU A 466 7.13 13.81 -9.62
CA GLU A 466 7.27 15.11 -10.27
C GLU A 466 5.91 15.58 -10.78
N MET A 467 5.67 16.89 -10.81
CA MET A 467 4.49 17.48 -11.44
C MET A 467 4.78 18.85 -12.06
N GLY A 468 4.13 19.16 -13.18
CA GLY A 468 4.20 20.48 -13.82
C GLY A 468 2.89 20.91 -14.50
N GLN A 469 2.86 22.17 -14.93
CA GLN A 469 1.85 22.69 -15.85
C GLN A 469 2.55 23.40 -17.02
N VAL A 470 1.80 23.74 -18.07
CA VAL A 470 2.33 24.42 -19.25
C VAL A 470 1.83 25.87 -19.25
N PRO A 471 2.70 26.87 -19.03
CA PRO A 471 2.31 28.27 -19.03
C PRO A 471 1.99 28.79 -20.43
N SER A 472 1.34 29.95 -20.52
CA SER A 472 1.12 30.62 -21.79
C SER A 472 2.39 31.30 -22.30
N GLY A 473 2.50 31.48 -23.61
CA GLY A 473 3.63 32.15 -24.25
C GLY A 473 4.88 31.28 -24.46
N VAL A 474 4.86 30.00 -24.06
CA VAL A 474 5.95 29.04 -24.33
C VAL A 474 5.52 28.01 -25.37
N ASP A 475 6.49 27.50 -26.14
CA ASP A 475 6.27 26.39 -27.08
C ASP A 475 6.13 25.04 -26.37
N TYR A 476 6.83 24.90 -25.25
CA TYR A 476 6.90 23.66 -24.48
C TYR A 476 7.48 23.92 -23.08
N VAL A 477 7.32 22.94 -22.21
CA VAL A 477 8.08 22.78 -20.96
C VAL A 477 8.82 21.44 -20.98
N THR A 478 9.86 21.32 -20.16
CA THR A 478 10.63 20.08 -20.03
C THR A 478 10.82 19.69 -18.57
N THR A 479 10.88 18.39 -18.31
CA THR A 479 11.33 17.84 -17.03
C THR A 479 12.24 16.64 -17.26
N LEU A 480 13.18 16.40 -16.35
CA LEU A 480 14.03 15.21 -16.35
C LEU A 480 13.46 14.14 -15.40
N PHE A 481 13.64 12.88 -15.76
CA PHE A 481 13.48 11.77 -14.83
C PHE A 481 14.52 10.68 -15.09
N SER A 482 14.74 9.83 -14.09
CA SER A 482 15.54 8.62 -14.22
C SER A 482 14.61 7.41 -14.38
N SER A 483 14.84 6.58 -15.39
CA SER A 483 14.24 5.24 -15.46
C SER A 483 15.04 4.21 -14.67
N PHE A 484 16.21 4.57 -14.12
CA PHE A 484 16.93 3.70 -13.21
C PHE A 484 16.31 3.76 -11.82
N LEU A 485 15.61 2.69 -11.43
CA LEU A 485 15.11 2.45 -10.07
C LEU A 485 16.09 1.50 -9.36
N PRO A 486 16.76 1.90 -8.25
CA PRO A 486 17.77 1.06 -7.60
C PRO A 486 17.16 -0.20 -6.95
N PHE A 487 15.87 -0.18 -6.66
CA PHE A 487 15.07 -1.30 -6.20
C PHE A 487 13.57 -0.96 -6.41
N GLN A 488 12.76 -1.98 -6.67
CA GLN A 488 11.33 -1.85 -6.90
C GLN A 488 10.53 -2.96 -6.21
N ILE A 489 9.39 -2.55 -5.64
CA ILE A 489 8.41 -3.44 -5.01
C ILE A 489 8.01 -4.59 -5.93
N ASP A 490 7.75 -5.77 -5.34
CA ASP A 490 7.37 -7.03 -5.99
C ASP A 490 8.44 -7.66 -6.91
N TYR A 491 9.41 -6.88 -7.41
CA TYR A 491 10.35 -7.33 -8.44
C TYR A 491 11.76 -7.59 -7.92
N ASP A 492 12.26 -6.81 -6.95
CA ASP A 492 13.63 -6.96 -6.48
C ASP A 492 13.81 -8.04 -5.41
N ASP A 493 14.97 -8.70 -5.45
CA ASP A 493 15.41 -9.54 -4.34
C ASP A 493 16.09 -8.70 -3.25
N TRP A 494 15.91 -9.14 -2.02
CA TRP A 494 16.41 -8.52 -0.80
C TRP A 494 17.33 -9.48 -0.05
N VAL A 495 18.40 -8.96 0.55
CA VAL A 495 19.29 -9.74 1.41
C VAL A 495 18.82 -9.61 2.86
N VAL A 496 18.43 -10.72 3.47
CA VAL A 496 17.63 -10.76 4.70
C VAL A 496 18.25 -11.69 5.75
N LEU A 497 18.26 -11.23 6.99
CA LEU A 497 18.56 -12.02 8.19
C LEU A 497 17.30 -12.16 9.06
N THR A 498 16.93 -13.41 9.33
CA THR A 498 15.89 -13.81 10.30
C THR A 498 16.47 -14.76 11.34
N GLY A 499 15.83 -14.85 12.50
CA GLY A 499 16.19 -15.79 13.57
C GLY A 499 17.46 -15.47 14.36
N ALA A 500 18.06 -14.29 14.15
CA ALA A 500 19.22 -13.82 14.90
C ALA A 500 19.34 -12.29 14.85
N ASN A 501 20.04 -11.72 15.83
CA ASN A 501 20.43 -10.31 15.83
C ASN A 501 21.59 -10.07 14.84
N ALA A 502 21.54 -8.95 14.13
CA ALA A 502 22.62 -8.57 13.22
C ALA A 502 23.91 -8.21 13.99
N PRO A 503 25.10 -8.53 13.44
CA PRO A 503 26.38 -8.09 14.00
C PRO A 503 26.52 -6.57 13.86
N ALA A 504 27.47 -5.97 14.61
CA ALA A 504 27.61 -4.52 14.75
C ALA A 504 27.42 -3.72 13.46
N ASN A 505 28.40 -3.54 12.59
CA ASN A 505 28.36 -2.67 11.41
C ASN A 505 27.49 -3.17 10.22
N TRP A 506 26.46 -3.99 10.42
CA TRP A 506 25.72 -4.67 9.33
C TRP A 506 25.09 -3.73 8.28
N ASN A 507 24.76 -2.50 8.68
CA ASN A 507 24.14 -1.47 7.84
C ASN A 507 25.15 -0.63 7.04
N SER A 508 26.45 -0.86 7.22
CA SER A 508 27.53 -0.17 6.49
C SER A 508 27.80 -0.77 5.11
N VAL A 509 28.44 0.00 4.23
CA VAL A 509 28.79 -0.43 2.86
C VAL A 509 29.82 -1.58 2.82
N ASP A 510 30.70 -1.63 3.83
CA ASP A 510 31.79 -2.60 3.93
C ASP A 510 31.35 -3.98 4.46
N PHE A 511 30.14 -4.06 5.03
CA PHE A 511 29.63 -5.32 5.57
C PHE A 511 29.28 -6.30 4.46
N VAL A 512 29.78 -7.54 4.58
CA VAL A 512 29.50 -8.65 3.65
C VAL A 512 28.50 -9.62 4.31
N PRO A 513 27.29 -9.80 3.76
CA PRO A 513 26.23 -10.59 4.38
C PRO A 513 26.30 -12.06 3.97
N SER A 514 27.43 -12.75 4.23
CA SER A 514 27.70 -14.09 3.68
C SER A 514 26.72 -15.18 4.12
N ASP A 515 26.10 -15.02 5.29
CA ASP A 515 25.18 -16.01 5.88
C ASP A 515 23.69 -15.57 5.78
N TRP A 516 23.40 -14.53 4.99
CA TRP A 516 22.05 -13.99 4.85
C TRP A 516 21.36 -14.56 3.61
N ALA A 517 20.04 -14.72 3.66
CA ALA A 517 19.27 -15.24 2.55
C ALA A 517 18.99 -14.13 1.52
N THR A 518 19.00 -14.46 0.22
CA THR A 518 18.51 -13.56 -0.84
C THR A 518 17.14 -14.05 -1.29
N VAL A 519 16.10 -13.26 -1.04
CA VAL A 519 14.70 -13.65 -1.28
C VAL A 519 13.87 -12.47 -1.79
N LYS A 520 12.77 -12.77 -2.48
CA LYS A 520 11.71 -11.77 -2.73
C LYS A 520 11.07 -11.35 -1.40
N ALA A 521 10.59 -10.10 -1.34
CA ALA A 521 9.84 -9.56 -0.21
C ALA A 521 8.71 -10.49 0.27
N ALA A 522 7.87 -10.97 -0.66
CA ALA A 522 6.79 -11.91 -0.36
C ALA A 522 7.24 -13.28 0.18
N SER A 523 8.54 -13.61 0.03
CA SER A 523 9.13 -14.88 0.46
C SER A 523 9.96 -14.78 1.75
N ILE A 524 9.96 -13.62 2.43
CA ILE A 524 10.65 -13.45 3.73
C ILE A 524 10.09 -14.42 4.79
N GLY A 525 8.78 -14.62 4.79
CA GLY A 525 8.11 -15.52 5.73
C GLY A 525 8.00 -14.93 7.15
N THR A 526 8.10 -15.79 8.17
CA THR A 526 7.99 -15.40 9.58
C THR A 526 9.37 -15.23 10.21
N ASN A 527 9.44 -14.50 11.34
CA ASN A 527 10.67 -14.35 12.12
C ASN A 527 10.35 -14.47 13.62
N ASN A 528 11.08 -15.35 14.32
CA ASN A 528 10.92 -15.55 15.77
C ASN A 528 11.43 -14.35 16.58
N GLU A 529 12.50 -13.70 16.11
CA GLU A 529 13.01 -12.46 16.71
C GLU A 529 12.08 -11.29 16.40
N ILE A 530 12.10 -10.26 17.25
CA ILE A 530 11.28 -9.05 17.06
C ILE A 530 11.73 -8.26 15.83
N THR A 531 13.03 -8.26 15.55
CA THR A 531 13.62 -7.46 14.48
C THR A 531 14.06 -8.33 13.31
N THR A 532 13.74 -7.90 12.10
CA THR A 532 14.21 -8.48 10.84
C THR A 532 15.14 -7.48 10.15
N TYR A 533 16.31 -7.94 9.73
CA TYR A 533 17.31 -7.08 9.09
C TYR A 533 17.34 -7.33 7.60
N ILE A 534 17.18 -6.26 6.81
CA ILE A 534 17.00 -6.34 5.36
C ILE A 534 17.94 -5.33 4.70
N ARG A 535 18.59 -5.69 3.60
CA ARG A 535 19.47 -4.76 2.87
C ARG A 535 19.48 -5.00 1.38
N LYS A 536 19.84 -3.95 0.64
CA LYS A 536 20.04 -3.96 -0.81
C LYS A 536 21.26 -3.13 -1.18
N GLU A 537 22.11 -3.69 -2.02
CA GLU A 537 23.23 -2.96 -2.63
C GLU A 537 22.77 -2.34 -3.96
N PHE A 538 23.22 -1.11 -4.24
CA PHE A 538 22.94 -0.42 -5.49
C PHE A 538 24.06 0.55 -5.88
N SER A 539 24.25 0.77 -7.18
CA SER A 539 25.17 1.78 -7.73
C SER A 539 24.44 3.09 -8.01
N ILE A 540 25.16 4.21 -8.12
CA ILE A 540 24.62 5.50 -8.55
C ILE A 540 25.37 5.93 -9.82
N PRO A 541 24.70 6.12 -10.98
CA PRO A 541 25.39 6.40 -12.23
C PRO A 541 26.26 7.66 -12.20
N SER A 542 25.80 8.71 -11.50
CA SER A 542 26.51 9.98 -11.36
C SER A 542 26.04 10.71 -10.10
N LEU A 543 26.94 11.00 -9.17
CA LEU A 543 26.60 11.80 -7.98
C LEU A 543 26.32 13.28 -8.32
N GLU A 544 26.76 13.73 -9.49
CA GLU A 544 26.41 15.06 -9.98
C GLU A 544 24.92 15.11 -10.31
N ASP A 545 24.39 14.07 -10.95
CA ASP A 545 23.04 14.06 -11.52
C ASP A 545 21.97 13.50 -10.63
N TYR A 546 22.34 12.56 -9.77
CA TYR A 546 21.44 11.85 -8.89
C TYR A 546 21.65 12.42 -7.49
N ALA A 547 20.81 13.40 -7.12
CA ALA A 547 20.97 14.14 -5.87
C ALA A 547 20.03 13.67 -4.76
N VAL A 548 18.83 13.20 -5.15
CA VAL A 548 17.77 12.78 -4.23
C VAL A 548 17.39 11.34 -4.56
N LEU A 549 17.27 10.50 -3.53
CA LEU A 549 16.62 9.19 -3.64
C LEU A 549 15.32 9.24 -2.83
N ASN A 550 14.19 9.30 -3.51
CA ASN A 550 12.87 9.16 -2.89
C ASN A 550 12.55 7.68 -2.73
N VAL A 551 12.01 7.27 -1.57
CA VAL A 551 11.75 5.87 -1.23
C VAL A 551 10.32 5.73 -0.73
N ARG A 552 9.57 4.80 -1.31
CA ARG A 552 8.28 4.32 -0.80
C ARG A 552 8.49 2.95 -0.16
N VAL A 553 8.19 2.81 1.14
CA VAL A 553 8.40 1.58 1.91
C VAL A 553 7.10 1.03 2.46
N LYS A 554 6.88 -0.27 2.30
CA LYS A 554 5.76 -1.04 2.85
C LYS A 554 6.15 -1.70 4.16
N TYR A 555 5.34 -1.57 5.20
CA TYR A 555 5.58 -2.23 6.49
C TYR A 555 4.31 -2.29 7.35
N THR A 556 4.30 -3.13 8.40
CA THR A 556 3.21 -3.20 9.39
C THR A 556 3.62 -2.75 10.79
N GLY A 557 4.87 -3.01 11.19
CA GLY A 557 5.36 -2.68 12.53
C GLY A 557 6.10 -1.34 12.59
N GLY A 558 7.31 -1.36 13.13
CA GLY A 558 8.21 -0.21 13.16
C GLY A 558 9.34 -0.42 12.16
N VAL A 559 9.87 0.65 11.59
CA VAL A 559 11.03 0.55 10.68
C VAL A 559 12.02 1.67 10.93
N VAL A 560 13.31 1.35 10.91
CA VAL A 560 14.40 2.32 10.79
C VAL A 560 15.22 2.00 9.54
N VAL A 561 15.63 3.04 8.83
CA VAL A 561 16.32 2.94 7.54
C VAL A 561 17.67 3.62 7.62
N TYR A 562 18.67 2.97 7.04
CA TYR A 562 20.03 3.46 6.92
C TYR A 562 20.48 3.44 5.46
N VAL A 563 21.27 4.43 5.06
CA VAL A 563 22.04 4.40 3.81
C VAL A 563 23.51 4.55 4.15
N ASN A 564 24.32 3.58 3.74
CA ASN A 564 25.76 3.52 4.04
C ASN A 564 26.08 3.67 5.56
N GLY A 565 25.21 3.14 6.43
CA GLY A 565 25.32 3.26 7.89
C GLY A 565 24.74 4.54 8.49
N HIS A 566 24.36 5.54 7.68
CA HIS A 566 23.70 6.76 8.16
C HIS A 566 22.19 6.55 8.28
N LYS A 567 21.61 6.83 9.46
CA LYS A 567 20.17 6.75 9.67
C LYS A 567 19.46 7.88 8.91
N VAL A 568 18.50 7.52 8.04
CA VAL A 568 17.80 8.47 7.15
C VAL A 568 16.30 8.54 7.42
N ALA A 569 15.70 7.47 7.95
CA ALA A 569 14.29 7.46 8.26
C ALA A 569 13.96 6.55 9.43
N ARG A 570 12.90 6.89 10.15
CA ARG A 570 12.31 6.05 11.20
C ARG A 570 10.81 6.26 11.26
N PHE A 571 10.05 5.17 11.28
CA PHE A 571 8.59 5.20 11.30
C PHE A 571 8.06 4.22 12.35
N ASN A 572 7.06 4.66 13.12
CA ASN A 572 6.35 3.84 14.10
C ASN A 572 7.28 3.05 15.06
N LEU A 573 8.42 3.63 15.42
CA LEU A 573 9.44 3.02 16.28
C LEU A 573 9.95 4.07 17.27
N ALA A 574 10.14 3.69 18.53
CA ALA A 574 10.60 4.62 19.58
C ALA A 574 11.98 5.23 19.26
N GLU A 575 12.32 6.38 19.87
CA GLU A 575 13.63 7.02 19.67
C GLU A 575 14.78 6.16 20.25
N ASN A 576 14.57 5.64 21.46
CA ASN A 576 15.42 4.65 22.08
C ASN A 576 14.87 3.26 21.73
N PHE A 577 15.52 2.57 20.80
CA PHE A 577 15.15 1.22 20.38
C PHE A 577 16.36 0.30 20.35
N ASP A 578 16.09 -0.98 20.51
CA ASP A 578 17.03 -2.08 20.34
C ASP A 578 16.37 -3.21 19.54
N ALA A 579 17.10 -4.32 19.35
CA ALA A 579 16.60 -5.48 18.61
C ALA A 579 15.32 -6.13 19.21
N ASN A 580 14.99 -5.82 20.47
CA ASN A 580 13.81 -6.34 21.17
C ASN A 580 12.66 -5.34 21.25
N THR A 581 12.83 -4.15 20.68
CA THR A 581 11.83 -3.09 20.73
C THR A 581 10.75 -3.37 19.68
N GLN A 582 9.48 -3.45 20.09
CA GLN A 582 8.35 -3.51 19.15
C GLN A 582 7.97 -2.10 18.68
N SER A 583 7.10 -2.03 17.67
CA SER A 583 6.57 -0.75 17.19
C SER A 583 5.84 0.06 18.29
N ILE A 584 5.68 1.37 18.07
CA ILE A 584 4.93 2.24 19.01
C ILE A 584 3.46 1.82 19.03
N GLU A 585 2.89 1.59 17.85
CA GLU A 585 1.51 1.18 17.65
C GLU A 585 1.42 -0.04 16.73
N ALA A 586 0.39 -0.87 16.92
CA ALA A 586 0.09 -1.99 16.03
C ALA A 586 -0.80 -1.53 14.87
N LYS A 587 -0.30 -1.61 13.63
CA LYS A 587 -1.10 -1.32 12.43
C LYS A 587 -1.85 -2.60 12.01
N ALA A 588 -3.14 -2.50 11.75
CA ALA A 588 -3.99 -3.65 11.41
C ALA A 588 -3.72 -4.20 10.01
N GLU A 589 -3.33 -3.34 9.07
CA GLU A 589 -2.99 -3.68 7.69
C GLU A 589 -1.62 -3.08 7.32
N PRO A 590 -0.93 -3.64 6.30
CA PRO A 590 0.27 -3.02 5.74
C PRO A 590 0.02 -1.58 5.31
N VAL A 591 0.95 -0.70 5.65
CA VAL A 591 0.91 0.70 5.20
C VAL A 591 2.13 1.03 4.34
N PHE A 592 2.03 2.13 3.61
CA PHE A 592 3.13 2.72 2.86
C PHE A 592 3.50 4.08 3.45
N SER A 593 4.80 4.28 3.66
CA SER A 593 5.35 5.60 3.97
C SER A 593 6.35 5.99 2.88
N VAL A 594 6.43 7.28 2.59
CA VAL A 594 7.40 7.88 1.68
C VAL A 594 8.36 8.74 2.48
N PHE A 595 9.64 8.70 2.11
CA PHE A 595 10.68 9.61 2.57
C PHE A 595 11.68 9.83 1.44
N HIS A 596 12.65 10.68 1.68
CA HIS A 596 13.75 10.93 0.75
C HIS A 596 15.10 10.86 1.46
N VAL A 597 16.14 10.68 0.66
CA VAL A 597 17.53 10.72 1.07
C VAL A 597 18.25 11.71 0.18
N ILE A 598 18.89 12.70 0.79
CA ILE A 598 19.81 13.57 0.06
C ILE A 598 21.16 12.86 0.01
N LEU A 599 21.60 12.46 -1.19
CA LEU A 599 22.70 11.52 -1.35
C LEU A 599 24.04 12.06 -0.80
N ASN A 600 24.22 13.38 -0.79
CA ASN A 600 25.43 13.99 -0.24
C ASN A 600 25.50 13.93 1.30
N THR A 601 24.38 13.73 2.02
CA THR A 601 24.38 13.66 3.50
C THR A 601 24.66 12.26 4.01
N VAL A 602 24.77 11.26 3.13
CA VAL A 602 24.95 9.84 3.47
C VAL A 602 26.22 9.24 2.84
N GLN A 603 27.15 10.12 2.42
CA GLN A 603 28.42 9.73 1.79
C GLN A 603 28.21 8.74 0.63
N ALA A 604 27.23 9.03 -0.22
CA ALA A 604 26.94 8.18 -1.37
C ALA A 604 28.13 8.11 -2.35
N ALA A 605 28.33 6.94 -2.93
CA ALA A 605 29.37 6.66 -3.92
C ALA A 605 28.76 6.25 -5.27
N THR A 606 29.54 6.28 -6.36
CA THR A 606 29.01 5.88 -7.68
C THR A 606 28.97 4.36 -7.86
N ASP A 607 29.97 3.66 -7.31
CA ASP A 607 30.19 2.24 -7.49
C ASP A 607 29.31 1.38 -6.58
N LYS A 608 29.27 1.69 -5.27
CA LYS A 608 28.58 0.84 -4.29
C LYS A 608 27.97 1.66 -3.16
N ASN A 609 26.68 1.43 -2.93
CA ASN A 609 25.92 1.91 -1.79
C ASN A 609 25.08 0.79 -1.22
N VAL A 610 24.66 0.93 0.03
CA VAL A 610 23.75 0.01 0.69
C VAL A 610 22.63 0.80 1.32
N ILE A 611 21.38 0.41 1.02
CA ILE A 611 20.23 0.76 1.86
C ILE A 611 19.89 -0.44 2.75
N ALA A 612 19.63 -0.17 4.01
CA ALA A 612 19.43 -1.17 5.06
C ALA A 612 18.23 -0.80 5.92
N PHE A 613 17.44 -1.80 6.32
CA PHE A 613 16.19 -1.65 7.06
C PHE A 613 16.20 -2.59 8.27
N GLU A 614 15.86 -2.06 9.45
CA GLU A 614 15.42 -2.88 10.58
C GLU A 614 13.89 -2.81 10.63
N VAL A 615 13.24 -3.95 10.44
CA VAL A 615 11.78 -4.07 10.48
C VAL A 615 11.40 -4.76 11.78
N HIS A 616 10.82 -3.98 12.69
CA HIS A 616 10.39 -4.39 14.02
C HIS A 616 8.95 -4.87 13.99
N ARG A 617 8.66 -5.96 14.68
CA ARG A 617 7.32 -6.55 14.78
C ARG A 617 6.29 -5.54 15.33
N PRO A 618 5.04 -5.54 14.83
CA PRO A 618 3.98 -4.76 15.43
C PRO A 618 3.79 -5.06 16.93
N LYS A 619 3.50 -4.03 17.72
CA LYS A 619 3.24 -4.13 19.16
C LYS A 619 2.19 -5.20 19.50
N ASP A 620 2.47 -5.99 20.54
CA ASP A 620 1.55 -7.00 21.06
C ASP A 620 1.08 -8.06 20.03
N THR A 621 1.85 -8.31 18.96
CA THR A 621 1.53 -9.33 17.94
C THR A 621 2.41 -10.59 17.99
N SER A 622 1.90 -11.69 17.42
CA SER A 622 2.55 -13.01 17.39
C SER A 622 3.72 -13.07 16.39
N SER A 623 4.75 -13.86 16.71
CA SER A 623 5.84 -14.22 15.79
C SER A 623 5.41 -15.14 14.65
N GLU A 624 4.18 -15.66 14.69
CA GLU A 624 3.59 -16.48 13.63
C GLU A 624 3.08 -15.65 12.44
N LEU A 625 2.98 -14.32 12.61
CA LEU A 625 2.62 -13.42 11.50
C LEU A 625 3.82 -13.21 10.57
N PRO A 626 3.61 -13.17 9.25
CA PRO A 626 4.68 -12.92 8.30
C PRO A 626 5.24 -11.50 8.46
N VAL A 627 6.54 -11.36 8.23
CA VAL A 627 7.21 -10.07 8.11
C VAL A 627 6.69 -9.40 6.84
N VAL A 628 6.17 -8.17 6.98
CA VAL A 628 5.72 -7.37 5.85
C VAL A 628 6.76 -6.30 5.58
N PHE A 629 7.40 -6.39 4.42
CA PHE A 629 8.38 -5.45 3.94
C PHE A 629 8.43 -5.46 2.42
N ASP A 630 8.50 -4.29 1.79
CA ASP A 630 9.04 -4.11 0.45
C ASP A 630 9.30 -2.62 0.20
N ALA A 631 10.04 -2.25 -0.84
CA ALA A 631 10.28 -0.84 -1.15
C ALA A 631 10.57 -0.56 -2.63
N THR A 632 10.26 0.68 -3.05
CA THR A 632 10.64 1.25 -4.35
C THR A 632 11.47 2.50 -4.14
N GLY A 633 12.58 2.63 -4.87
CA GLY A 633 13.43 3.82 -4.90
C GLY A 633 13.31 4.56 -6.23
N VAL A 634 13.20 5.88 -6.20
CA VAL A 634 13.13 6.75 -7.39
C VAL A 634 14.11 7.90 -7.24
N PHE A 635 14.99 8.09 -8.22
CA PHE A 635 15.95 9.20 -8.18
C PHE A 635 15.37 10.51 -8.71
N GLY A 636 15.59 11.59 -7.96
CA GLY A 636 15.42 12.96 -8.41
C GLY A 636 16.67 13.46 -9.13
N VAL A 637 16.53 13.79 -10.41
CA VAL A 637 17.63 14.17 -11.31
C VAL A 637 17.53 15.59 -11.89
N ASN A 638 16.47 16.33 -11.53
CA ASN A 638 16.33 17.73 -11.89
C ASN A 638 17.35 18.59 -11.13
N GLU A 639 17.61 19.81 -11.60
CA GLU A 639 18.42 20.79 -10.85
C GLU A 639 17.84 21.02 -9.46
N CYS A 640 16.52 21.15 -9.39
CA CYS A 640 15.71 21.13 -8.17
C CYS A 640 14.75 19.95 -8.23
N SER A 641 15.01 18.90 -7.45
CA SER A 641 14.17 17.70 -7.41
C SER A 641 13.27 17.71 -6.17
N PRO A 642 12.01 17.24 -6.29
CA PRO A 642 11.15 17.02 -5.13
C PRO A 642 11.78 16.06 -4.11
N ALA A 643 11.77 16.49 -2.86
CA ALA A 643 12.06 15.70 -1.67
C ALA A 643 10.71 15.26 -1.09
N LEU A 644 10.38 13.97 -1.26
CA LEU A 644 9.06 13.43 -0.93
C LEU A 644 9.01 12.92 0.50
N ASP A 645 7.86 13.11 1.15
CA ASP A 645 7.57 12.60 2.48
C ASP A 645 6.08 12.24 2.61
N SER A 646 5.79 11.22 3.42
CA SER A 646 4.46 11.00 3.97
C SER A 646 4.20 11.97 5.13
N TYR A 647 2.94 12.31 5.35
CA TYR A 647 2.52 13.27 6.37
C TYR A 647 1.67 12.60 7.44
N ALA A 648 2.04 12.81 8.71
CA ALA A 648 1.25 12.34 9.86
C ALA A 648 0.05 13.24 10.13
N VAL A 649 0.21 14.56 9.92
CA VAL A 649 -0.83 15.57 10.17
C VAL A 649 -0.67 16.70 9.16
N ILE A 650 -1.79 17.17 8.60
CA ILE A 650 -1.91 18.40 7.82
C ILE A 650 -3.08 19.19 8.41
N ASN A 651 -2.83 20.43 8.81
CA ASN A 651 -3.81 21.34 9.42
C ASN A 651 -3.60 22.76 8.90
N GLY A 652 -4.55 23.65 9.14
CA GLY A 652 -4.41 25.04 8.70
C GLY A 652 -5.71 25.81 8.71
N THR A 653 -5.66 26.98 8.08
CA THR A 653 -6.85 27.76 7.75
C THR A 653 -7.61 27.05 6.64
N GLU A 654 -8.94 26.92 6.79
CA GLU A 654 -9.79 26.26 5.79
C GLU A 654 -9.67 26.95 4.42
N PRO A 655 -9.32 26.21 3.34
CA PRO A 655 -9.27 26.76 2.00
C PRO A 655 -10.66 27.24 1.53
N SER A 656 -10.70 28.35 0.81
CA SER A 656 -11.94 28.84 0.18
C SER A 656 -12.43 27.95 -0.97
N SER A 657 -11.56 27.09 -1.52
CA SER A 657 -11.93 25.90 -2.29
C SER A 657 -10.79 24.87 -2.26
N GLY A 658 -11.10 23.61 -2.58
CA GLY A 658 -10.15 22.50 -2.48
C GLY A 658 -10.01 21.99 -1.04
N THR A 659 -8.96 21.22 -0.77
CA THR A 659 -8.60 20.74 0.58
C THR A 659 -7.12 21.03 0.83
N LEU A 660 -6.70 21.05 2.10
CA LEU A 660 -5.29 21.25 2.44
C LEU A 660 -4.45 20.08 1.92
N GLU A 661 -4.92 18.85 2.09
CA GLU A 661 -4.26 17.63 1.63
C GLU A 661 -4.08 17.60 0.11
N GLY A 662 -5.01 18.20 -0.63
CA GLY A 662 -4.91 18.33 -2.08
C GLY A 662 -3.68 19.11 -2.55
N PHE A 663 -3.08 19.96 -1.70
CA PHE A 663 -1.86 20.68 -2.06
C PHE A 663 -0.57 19.83 -1.91
N PHE A 664 -0.68 18.64 -1.32
CA PHE A 664 0.44 17.74 -0.99
C PHE A 664 0.50 16.50 -1.91
N ASP A 665 -0.49 16.30 -2.77
CA ASP A 665 -0.68 15.05 -3.52
C ASP A 665 0.01 15.00 -4.91
N LEU A 666 0.76 16.06 -5.23
CA LEU A 666 1.46 16.27 -6.51
C LEU A 666 0.56 16.07 -7.74
N SER A 667 -0.67 16.58 -7.68
CA SER A 667 -1.65 16.40 -8.73
C SER A 667 -2.15 17.75 -9.28
N PRO A 668 -2.11 17.99 -10.60
CA PRO A 668 -2.61 19.24 -11.17
C PRO A 668 -4.15 19.38 -11.06
N ILE A 669 -4.86 18.28 -10.77
CA ILE A 669 -6.32 18.29 -10.54
C ILE A 669 -6.72 18.63 -9.12
N SER A 670 -5.78 18.57 -8.19
CA SER A 670 -5.99 18.93 -6.78
C SER A 670 -5.56 20.38 -6.62
N TYR A 671 -6.49 21.31 -6.80
CA TYR A 671 -6.20 22.75 -6.75
C TYR A 671 -7.24 23.51 -5.92
N GLY A 672 -6.86 24.69 -5.46
CA GLY A 672 -7.67 25.45 -4.51
C GLY A 672 -7.14 26.84 -4.22
N TYR A 673 -7.72 27.49 -3.22
CA TYR A 673 -7.39 28.85 -2.83
C TYR A 673 -7.32 28.96 -1.30
N LEU A 674 -6.18 29.36 -0.77
CA LEU A 674 -6.11 29.83 0.62
C LEU A 674 -6.73 31.24 0.71
N PRO A 675 -7.37 31.57 1.84
CA PRO A 675 -7.79 32.95 2.10
C PRO A 675 -6.64 33.94 1.94
N ASN A 676 -6.85 35.03 1.20
CA ASN A 676 -5.85 36.10 1.06
C ASN A 676 -5.94 37.06 2.25
N ALA A 677 -5.56 36.58 3.43
CA ALA A 677 -5.61 37.33 4.68
C ALA A 677 -4.35 37.05 5.50
N VAL A 678 -3.83 38.07 6.17
CA VAL A 678 -2.71 37.93 7.12
C VAL A 678 -3.08 36.93 8.21
N GLY A 679 -2.15 36.04 8.55
CA GLY A 679 -2.34 34.95 9.51
C GLY A 679 -3.02 33.71 8.92
N THR A 680 -3.34 33.69 7.61
CA THR A 680 -3.71 32.46 6.92
C THR A 680 -2.51 31.53 6.88
N PHE A 681 -2.68 30.28 7.32
CA PHE A 681 -1.56 29.37 7.48
C PHE A 681 -1.89 27.93 7.07
N MET A 682 -0.84 27.18 6.76
CA MET A 682 -0.84 25.72 6.66
C MET A 682 0.28 25.17 7.52
N GLU A 683 0.00 24.11 8.26
CA GLU A 683 0.94 23.46 9.16
C GLU A 683 0.89 21.96 8.94
N TRP A 684 2.05 21.32 8.82
CA TRP A 684 2.12 19.89 8.58
C TRP A 684 3.28 19.24 9.32
N THR A 685 3.09 17.97 9.66
CA THR A 685 4.06 17.11 10.33
C THR A 685 4.40 15.95 9.40
N VAL A 686 5.68 15.78 9.04
CA VAL A 686 6.12 14.60 8.29
C VAL A 686 6.10 13.36 9.17
N GLU A 687 5.73 12.22 8.59
CA GLU A 687 5.63 10.94 9.29
C GLU A 687 7.02 10.43 9.70
N ASN A 688 8.06 10.73 8.91
CA ASN A 688 9.44 10.37 9.23
C ASN A 688 9.87 11.05 10.54
N LEU A 689 10.15 10.25 11.56
CA LEU A 689 10.55 10.72 12.89
C LEU A 689 11.96 11.30 12.92
N GLU A 690 12.76 11.09 11.87
CA GLU A 690 14.06 11.75 11.67
C GLU A 690 13.95 13.11 10.96
N GLY A 691 12.75 13.44 10.46
CA GLY A 691 12.44 14.70 9.76
C GLY A 691 12.70 14.66 8.24
N THR A 692 12.36 15.76 7.59
CA THR A 692 12.55 16.03 6.16
C THR A 692 13.73 16.98 5.95
N ARG A 693 14.55 16.73 4.91
CA ARG A 693 15.73 17.53 4.56
C ARG A 693 15.54 18.16 3.18
N PHE A 694 15.59 19.48 3.12
CA PHE A 694 15.40 20.22 1.88
C PHE A 694 16.20 21.51 1.91
N ASN A 695 16.50 22.12 0.76
CA ASN A 695 17.18 23.42 0.73
C ASN A 695 16.43 24.45 -0.12
N ALA A 696 15.25 24.10 -0.62
CA ALA A 696 14.37 25.04 -1.30
C ALA A 696 12.91 24.67 -1.04
N TYR A 697 12.07 25.69 -1.06
CA TYR A 697 10.63 25.58 -0.93
C TYR A 697 9.99 26.14 -2.19
N ALA A 698 8.96 25.47 -2.71
CA ALA A 698 8.33 25.91 -3.94
C ALA A 698 6.82 25.74 -3.94
N TRP A 699 6.17 26.52 -4.79
CA TRP A 699 4.73 26.47 -5.04
C TRP A 699 4.43 26.49 -6.53
N GLN A 700 3.55 25.59 -6.96
CA GLN A 700 2.91 25.62 -8.26
C GLN A 700 1.63 26.45 -8.17
N THR A 701 1.59 27.58 -8.88
CA THR A 701 0.47 28.52 -8.83
C THR A 701 -0.23 28.68 -10.17
N VAL A 702 -1.56 28.82 -10.14
CA VAL A 702 -2.37 28.91 -11.38
C VAL A 702 -2.28 30.29 -12.03
N TYR A 703 -2.24 31.35 -11.22
CA TYR A 703 -2.21 32.73 -11.70
C TYR A 703 -1.03 33.50 -11.12
N ALA A 704 -0.53 34.45 -11.90
CA ALA A 704 0.46 35.40 -11.43
C ALA A 704 -0.15 36.38 -10.42
N ARG A 705 0.53 36.59 -9.31
CA ARG A 705 0.21 37.52 -8.23
C ARG A 705 1.45 38.31 -7.85
N THR A 706 1.25 39.42 -7.17
CA THR A 706 2.32 40.33 -6.74
C THR A 706 2.09 40.73 -5.28
N SER A 707 3.10 41.34 -4.66
CA SER A 707 3.01 41.88 -3.29
C SER A 707 2.72 40.82 -2.22
N TRP A 708 3.04 39.54 -2.47
CA TRP A 708 2.79 38.49 -1.49
C TRP A 708 3.89 38.44 -0.43
N GLY A 709 3.52 38.50 0.84
CA GLY A 709 4.45 38.30 1.96
C GLY A 709 4.10 37.03 2.72
N PHE A 710 5.10 36.20 3.02
CA PHE A 710 4.91 34.96 3.76
C PHE A 710 6.17 34.52 4.49
N SER A 711 5.96 33.68 5.49
CA SER A 711 7.02 33.01 6.24
C SER A 711 6.84 31.50 6.22
N LEU A 712 7.95 30.78 6.20
CA LEU A 712 8.05 29.35 6.46
C LEU A 712 8.78 29.17 7.79
N TYR A 713 8.12 28.51 8.72
CA TYR A 713 8.66 28.14 10.02
C TYR A 713 8.89 26.64 10.07
N THR A 714 9.90 26.22 10.83
CA THR A 714 10.31 24.82 10.99
C THR A 714 10.62 24.50 12.44
N ARG A 715 10.37 23.26 12.87
CA ARG A 715 10.84 22.72 14.15
C ARG A 715 10.97 21.20 14.08
N LYS A 716 11.83 20.61 14.90
CA LYS A 716 12.07 19.15 14.88
C LYS A 716 11.16 18.44 15.88
N PHE A 717 10.96 19.02 17.05
CA PHE A 717 10.12 18.47 18.11
C PHE A 717 9.00 19.45 18.51
N GLU A 718 7.88 18.93 19.02
CA GLU A 718 6.70 19.75 19.34
C GLU A 718 6.94 20.71 20.52
N GLU A 719 7.87 20.37 21.41
CA GLU A 719 8.29 21.15 22.57
C GLU A 719 9.31 22.25 22.22
N GLU A 720 9.64 22.39 20.93
CA GLU A 720 10.51 23.44 20.42
C GLU A 720 9.69 24.63 19.91
N ASP A 721 10.28 25.82 20.10
CA ASP A 721 9.83 27.02 19.40
C ASP A 721 10.14 26.90 17.91
N TYR A 722 9.25 27.45 17.10
CA TYR A 722 9.45 27.53 15.66
C TYR A 722 10.66 28.39 15.31
N THR A 723 11.51 27.86 14.43
CA THR A 723 12.57 28.61 13.75
C THR A 723 12.04 29.16 12.44
N SER A 724 12.13 30.48 12.22
CA SER A 724 11.85 31.08 10.92
C SER A 724 12.92 30.64 9.91
N ALA A 725 12.53 29.78 8.98
CA ALA A 725 13.41 29.23 7.95
C ALA A 725 13.44 30.09 6.68
N LEU A 726 12.32 30.77 6.41
CA LEU A 726 12.16 31.73 5.33
C LEU A 726 11.18 32.82 5.78
N ALA A 727 11.47 34.08 5.47
CA ALA A 727 10.55 35.19 5.67
C ALA A 727 10.75 36.18 4.52
N LEU A 728 9.72 36.38 3.71
CA LEU A 728 9.79 37.15 2.48
C LEU A 728 8.64 38.14 2.39
N LEU A 729 8.92 39.30 1.79
CA LEU A 729 7.94 40.32 1.45
C LEU A 729 8.00 40.62 -0.04
N GLU A 730 6.95 41.25 -0.57
CA GLU A 730 6.87 41.74 -1.96
C GLU A 730 7.12 40.66 -3.04
N GLN A 731 6.81 39.40 -2.74
CA GLN A 731 7.01 38.30 -3.68
C GLN A 731 5.98 38.34 -4.81
N SER A 732 6.38 37.80 -5.96
CA SER A 732 5.51 37.60 -7.11
C SER A 732 5.44 36.12 -7.48
N THR A 733 4.28 35.67 -7.94
CA THR A 733 4.08 34.30 -8.43
C THR A 733 3.96 34.28 -9.94
N LYS A 734 4.32 33.15 -10.55
CA LYS A 734 4.13 32.86 -11.97
C LYS A 734 2.79 32.18 -12.23
N ALA A 735 2.24 32.32 -13.43
CA ALA A 735 1.03 31.62 -13.82
C ALA A 735 1.38 30.25 -14.43
N LEU A 736 0.78 29.17 -13.93
CA LEU A 736 0.97 27.79 -14.39
C LEU A 736 2.44 27.34 -14.37
N ASP A 737 3.24 27.90 -13.46
CA ASP A 737 4.66 27.59 -13.34
C ASP A 737 5.09 27.59 -11.87
N ARG A 738 6.22 26.96 -11.59
CA ARG A 738 6.79 26.79 -10.26
C ARG A 738 7.53 28.04 -9.82
N ASN A 739 7.22 28.47 -8.59
CA ASN A 739 7.92 29.53 -7.86
C ASN A 739 8.78 28.87 -6.80
N THR A 740 10.08 29.17 -6.78
CA THR A 740 11.04 28.50 -5.90
C THR A 740 11.82 29.52 -5.09
N TRP A 741 12.01 29.25 -3.80
CA TRP A 741 12.74 30.08 -2.86
C TRP A 741 13.77 29.24 -2.12
N SER A 742 14.99 29.77 -1.93
CA SER A 742 16.06 29.09 -1.19
C SER A 742 15.73 29.03 0.30
N VAL A 743 15.96 27.87 0.92
CA VAL A 743 15.78 27.61 2.35
C VAL A 743 16.95 26.76 2.88
N PRO A 744 18.19 27.29 2.93
CA PRO A 744 19.37 26.48 3.24
C PRO A 744 19.30 25.77 4.59
N VAL A 745 18.66 26.41 5.58
CA VAL A 745 18.48 25.85 6.93
C VAL A 745 17.75 24.50 6.93
N GLY A 746 16.84 24.27 5.96
CA GLY A 746 16.01 23.07 5.87
C GLY A 746 16.81 21.77 5.79
N ILE A 747 18.08 21.83 5.39
CA ILE A 747 18.92 20.64 5.23
C ILE A 747 19.29 20.01 6.59
N ALA A 748 19.14 20.76 7.69
CA ALA A 748 19.33 20.27 9.05
C ALA A 748 18.38 19.13 9.43
N GLY A 749 17.22 19.04 8.77
CA GLY A 749 16.19 18.04 9.06
C GLY A 749 15.18 18.53 10.08
N PHE A 750 13.94 18.75 9.65
CA PHE A 750 12.83 19.20 10.51
C PHE A 750 11.61 18.32 10.34
N ARG A 751 10.78 18.21 11.38
CA ARG A 751 9.59 17.34 11.33
C ARG A 751 8.31 18.11 11.10
N GLN A 752 8.25 19.34 11.59
CA GLN A 752 7.07 20.18 11.51
C GLN A 752 7.38 21.48 10.80
N MET A 753 6.49 21.82 9.88
CA MET A 753 6.60 22.99 9.03
C MET A 753 5.30 23.79 9.12
N ARG A 754 5.43 25.11 9.07
CA ARG A 754 4.30 26.03 9.06
C ARG A 754 4.54 27.15 8.06
N PHE A 755 3.69 27.20 7.05
CA PHE A 755 3.59 28.32 6.13
C PHE A 755 2.56 29.32 6.67
N GLU A 756 2.87 30.62 6.66
CA GLU A 756 1.95 31.67 7.11
C GLU A 756 2.04 32.92 6.22
N ILE A 757 0.89 33.49 5.85
CA ILE A 757 0.80 34.76 5.09
C ILE A 757 1.04 35.93 6.04
N ASP A 758 2.11 36.68 5.80
CA ASP A 758 2.48 37.87 6.57
C ASP A 758 1.95 39.16 5.94
N ASP A 759 1.82 39.18 4.61
CA ASP A 759 1.25 40.30 3.86
C ASP A 759 0.43 39.79 2.67
N THR A 760 -0.73 40.40 2.44
CA THR A 760 -1.68 39.92 1.43
C THR A 760 -1.18 40.22 0.03
N SER A 761 -1.30 39.22 -0.84
CA SER A 761 -1.03 39.40 -2.26
C SER A 761 -2.07 40.29 -2.94
N SER A 762 -1.78 40.76 -4.16
CA SER A 762 -2.67 41.63 -4.95
C SER A 762 -4.06 41.04 -5.25
N SER A 763 -4.23 39.72 -5.15
CA SER A 763 -5.51 39.00 -5.23
C SER A 763 -5.31 37.56 -4.74
N THR A 764 -6.38 36.83 -4.43
CA THR A 764 -6.30 35.43 -3.98
C THR A 764 -5.35 34.59 -4.83
N VAL A 765 -4.38 33.94 -4.17
CA VAL A 765 -3.43 33.03 -4.79
C VAL A 765 -4.10 31.67 -4.94
N SER A 766 -3.98 31.09 -6.14
CA SER A 766 -4.52 29.79 -6.48
C SER A 766 -3.39 28.79 -6.62
N PHE A 767 -3.55 27.64 -5.96
CA PHE A 767 -2.48 26.67 -5.74
C PHE A 767 -2.86 25.31 -6.31
N SER A 768 -1.89 24.65 -6.93
CA SER A 768 -2.02 23.27 -7.40
C SER A 768 -1.15 22.31 -6.58
N ALA A 769 0.00 22.77 -6.08
CA ALA A 769 0.86 21.97 -5.21
C ALA A 769 1.88 22.88 -4.50
N HIS A 770 2.42 22.40 -3.38
CA HIS A 770 3.69 22.90 -2.85
C HIS A 770 4.74 21.78 -2.87
N PHE A 771 6.01 22.16 -2.71
CA PHE A 771 7.13 21.24 -2.77
C PHE A 771 8.18 21.61 -1.73
N LEU A 772 8.70 20.60 -1.05
CA LEU A 772 10.04 20.64 -0.50
C LEU A 772 10.98 20.13 -1.59
N LEU A 773 12.03 20.89 -1.88
CA LEU A 773 12.95 20.62 -2.96
C LEU A 773 14.38 20.51 -2.43
N TYR A 774 15.15 19.66 -3.07
CA TYR A 774 16.60 19.75 -3.05
C TYR A 774 17.10 20.30 -4.39
N CYS A 775 17.57 21.54 -4.36
CA CYS A 775 18.24 22.23 -5.44
C CYS A 775 19.75 22.05 -5.32
N ARG A 776 20.39 21.49 -6.34
CA ARG A 776 21.84 21.39 -6.40
C ARG A 776 22.46 22.78 -6.44
N PRO A 777 23.42 23.12 -5.56
CA PRO A 777 24.19 24.35 -5.69
C PRO A 777 24.97 24.35 -7.01
N ALA A 778 25.05 25.51 -7.67
CA ALA A 778 25.90 25.64 -8.85
C ALA A 778 27.35 25.32 -8.48
N SER A 779 27.99 24.40 -9.20
CA SER A 779 29.37 23.96 -8.92
C SER A 779 30.38 25.12 -8.99
N ALA A 780 30.10 26.15 -9.79
CA ALA A 780 30.87 27.39 -9.81
C ALA A 780 30.53 28.25 -8.57
N GLY A 781 31.48 28.36 -7.65
CA GLY A 781 31.31 29.18 -6.43
C GLY A 781 30.80 28.42 -5.21
N ALA A 782 30.32 27.17 -5.35
CA ALA A 782 29.90 26.38 -4.19
C ALA A 782 31.07 25.96 -3.29
N CYS A 783 30.78 25.82 -1.99
CA CYS A 783 31.68 25.18 -1.03
C CYS A 783 31.40 23.67 -0.98
N PRO A 784 32.42 22.82 -1.23
CA PRO A 784 32.26 21.37 -1.15
C PRO A 784 31.79 20.90 0.23
N ALA A 785 31.08 19.76 0.26
CA ALA A 785 30.67 19.11 1.49
C ALA A 785 31.87 18.69 2.36
N ILE A 786 31.72 18.75 3.68
CA ILE A 786 32.69 18.28 4.68
C ILE A 786 31.94 17.54 5.78
N ASP A 787 32.27 16.28 6.04
CA ASP A 787 31.60 15.43 7.05
C ASP A 787 30.06 15.42 6.88
N GLU A 788 29.29 15.73 7.93
CA GLU A 788 27.81 15.85 7.85
C GLU A 788 27.30 17.17 7.24
N TYR A 789 28.19 18.08 6.83
CA TYR A 789 27.84 19.39 6.29
C TYR A 789 27.78 19.35 4.76
N PRO A 790 26.60 19.51 4.15
CA PRO A 790 26.42 19.37 2.71
C PRO A 790 27.05 20.53 1.91
N MET A 791 27.21 20.30 0.61
CA MET A 791 27.61 21.35 -0.34
C MET A 791 26.54 22.45 -0.39
N VAL A 792 26.96 23.71 -0.37
CA VAL A 792 26.09 24.90 -0.45
C VAL A 792 26.70 25.98 -1.32
N GLY A 793 25.90 26.94 -1.78
CA GLY A 793 26.37 28.07 -2.59
C GLY A 793 27.20 29.08 -1.80
N GLU A 794 27.98 29.90 -2.51
CA GLU A 794 28.75 31.01 -1.92
C GLU A 794 27.85 31.94 -1.09
N GLY A 795 28.24 32.22 0.16
CA GLY A 795 27.49 33.07 1.09
C GLY A 795 26.33 32.37 1.82
N GLU A 796 26.03 31.11 1.51
CA GLU A 796 25.04 30.32 2.26
C GLU A 796 25.66 29.67 3.50
N ILE A 797 24.79 29.25 4.42
CA ILE A 797 25.18 28.34 5.51
C ILE A 797 25.00 26.90 5.04
N SER A 798 25.87 26.01 5.54
CA SER A 798 25.74 24.55 5.45
C SER A 798 25.36 24.02 6.84
N PRO A 799 24.07 23.76 7.11
CA PRO A 799 23.60 23.20 8.38
C PRO A 799 23.80 21.69 8.51
N ALA A 800 23.88 21.23 9.76
CA ALA A 800 23.80 19.84 10.15
C ALA A 800 23.06 19.70 11.50
N GLU A 801 22.84 18.46 11.95
CA GLU A 801 22.27 18.22 13.28
C GLU A 801 23.23 18.66 14.39
N CYS A 802 22.68 19.12 15.51
CA CYS A 802 23.48 19.35 16.69
C CYS A 802 24.05 18.04 17.26
N PRO A 803 25.19 18.08 17.98
CA PRO A 803 25.71 16.95 18.72
C PRO A 803 24.67 16.35 19.69
N TYR A 804 24.87 15.09 20.08
CA TYR A 804 24.01 14.40 21.04
C TYR A 804 23.72 15.24 22.31
N GLY A 805 22.47 15.22 22.77
CA GLY A 805 21.99 15.97 23.93
C GLY A 805 21.74 17.46 23.68
N PHE A 806 21.97 17.93 22.47
CA PHE A 806 21.57 19.26 22.01
C PHE A 806 20.44 19.19 20.98
N ARG A 807 19.75 20.30 20.81
CA ARG A 807 18.69 20.51 19.83
C ARG A 807 18.87 21.84 19.11
N GLY A 808 18.25 21.99 17.93
CA GLY A 808 18.54 23.06 16.97
C GLY A 808 19.38 22.55 15.81
N TYR A 809 20.26 23.38 15.27
CA TYR A 809 21.19 22.98 14.20
C TYR A 809 22.60 23.53 14.47
N ALA A 810 23.61 22.78 14.04
CA ALA A 810 24.96 23.30 13.86
C ALA A 810 25.11 23.78 12.41
N TYR A 811 26.05 24.67 12.12
CA TYR A 811 26.28 25.09 10.73
C TYR A 811 27.72 25.54 10.49
N ARG A 812 28.11 25.51 9.22
CA ARG A 812 29.31 26.17 8.69
C ARG A 812 28.88 27.26 7.72
N GLU A 813 29.69 28.29 7.55
CA GLU A 813 29.45 29.34 6.54
C GLU A 813 30.31 29.07 5.31
N CYS A 814 29.75 29.25 4.12
CA CYS A 814 30.46 29.15 2.86
C CYS A 814 31.04 30.51 2.45
N HIS A 815 32.37 30.62 2.41
CA HIS A 815 33.07 31.81 1.94
C HIS A 815 34.28 31.43 1.09
N ASN A 816 34.44 32.05 -0.07
CA ASN A 816 35.48 31.80 -1.05
C ASN A 816 35.66 30.30 -1.37
N ASN A 817 34.56 29.60 -1.66
CA ASN A 817 34.54 28.16 -1.95
C ASN A 817 35.03 27.24 -0.82
N VAL A 818 35.12 27.72 0.42
CA VAL A 818 35.51 26.91 1.59
C VAL A 818 34.46 27.02 2.71
N LEU A 819 34.06 25.88 3.28
CA LEU A 819 33.26 25.86 4.50
C LEU A 819 34.14 26.22 5.71
N GLY A 820 33.73 27.21 6.48
CA GLY A 820 34.40 27.64 7.71
C GLY A 820 34.25 26.65 8.88
N ASP A 821 34.61 27.12 10.07
CA ASP A 821 34.50 26.34 11.31
C ASP A 821 33.04 26.05 11.69
N VAL A 822 32.82 24.96 12.43
CA VAL A 822 31.50 24.59 12.96
C VAL A 822 31.06 25.62 14.00
N LYS A 823 29.88 26.20 13.79
CA LYS A 823 29.19 27.07 14.74
C LYS A 823 28.03 26.32 15.37
N THR A 824 27.95 26.37 16.69
CA THR A 824 26.92 25.69 17.50
C THR A 824 26.08 26.67 18.32
N ASP A 825 26.08 27.96 17.97
CA ASP A 825 25.34 28.99 18.70
C ASP A 825 23.81 28.80 18.63
N LYS A 826 23.34 27.95 17.71
CA LYS A 826 21.94 27.53 17.57
C LYS A 826 21.64 26.19 18.24
N CYS A 827 22.63 25.55 18.86
CA CYS A 827 22.46 24.32 19.63
C CYS A 827 22.16 24.63 21.09
N THR A 828 21.01 24.18 21.59
CA THR A 828 20.59 24.33 22.99
C THR A 828 20.45 22.97 23.67
N TYR A 829 20.68 22.89 24.98
CA TYR A 829 20.55 21.62 25.72
C TYR A 829 19.12 21.06 25.64
N LYS A 830 19.01 19.74 25.45
CA LYS A 830 17.77 18.97 25.71
C LYS A 830 17.64 18.71 27.21
N VAL A 831 16.43 18.60 27.73
CA VAL A 831 16.22 18.25 29.16
C VAL A 831 16.64 16.79 29.38
N PRO A 832 17.43 16.46 30.42
CA PRO A 832 17.75 15.07 30.75
C PRO A 832 16.50 14.26 31.07
N SER A 833 16.47 12.96 30.73
CA SER A 833 15.36 12.06 31.08
C SER A 833 15.82 10.63 31.32
N ASP A 834 14.90 9.76 31.75
CA ASP A 834 15.10 8.30 31.88
C ASP A 834 16.34 7.90 32.67
N MET A 835 16.68 8.68 33.70
CA MET A 835 17.83 8.37 34.53
C MET A 835 17.57 7.12 35.36
N GLN A 836 18.47 6.14 35.27
CA GLN A 836 18.35 4.83 35.92
C GLN A 836 19.72 4.32 36.35
N TYR A 837 19.78 3.59 37.46
CA TYR A 837 20.95 2.79 37.83
C TYR A 837 20.74 1.33 37.42
N GLU A 838 21.80 0.52 37.47
CA GLU A 838 21.74 -0.93 37.16
C GLU A 838 20.69 -1.69 38.01
N ALA A 839 20.38 -1.20 39.20
CA ALA A 839 19.35 -1.75 40.08
C ALA A 839 18.57 -0.65 40.80
N GLU A 840 17.28 -0.90 41.06
CA GLU A 840 16.46 -0.02 41.91
C GLU A 840 16.77 -0.19 43.41
N ARG A 841 17.43 -1.29 43.79
CA ARG A 841 17.80 -1.61 45.17
C ARG A 841 19.23 -2.13 45.27
N PHE A 842 20.04 -1.43 46.04
CA PHE A 842 21.41 -1.83 46.38
C PHE A 842 21.49 -2.34 47.82
N THR A 843 22.17 -3.47 48.01
CA THR A 843 22.48 -3.99 49.34
C THR A 843 23.98 -3.90 49.58
N PHE A 844 24.39 -3.03 50.49
CA PHE A 844 25.79 -2.85 50.87
C PHE A 844 26.10 -3.49 52.21
N VAL A 845 27.35 -3.92 52.36
CA VAL A 845 27.88 -4.46 53.61
C VAL A 845 28.67 -3.35 54.29
N MET A 846 28.32 -3.06 55.55
CA MET A 846 28.99 -2.06 56.36
C MET A 846 30.52 -2.30 56.38
N ASP A 847 31.29 -1.21 56.23
CA ASP A 847 32.76 -1.19 56.15
C ASP A 847 33.41 -1.90 54.93
N VAL A 848 32.61 -2.33 53.94
CA VAL A 848 33.12 -2.86 52.66
C VAL A 848 33.05 -1.76 51.59
N PRO A 849 34.10 -1.56 50.76
CA PRO A 849 34.02 -0.71 49.58
C PRO A 849 32.94 -1.19 48.60
N THR A 850 31.99 -0.33 48.28
CA THR A 850 30.86 -0.61 47.40
C THR A 850 30.62 0.52 46.42
N THR A 851 29.97 0.22 45.30
CA THR A 851 29.53 1.19 44.30
C THR A 851 28.16 0.80 43.74
N THR A 852 27.36 1.78 43.33
CA THR A 852 26.14 1.59 42.54
C THR A 852 26.41 1.43 41.05
N GLY A 853 27.64 1.69 40.59
CA GLY A 853 27.93 2.01 39.20
C GLY A 853 27.41 3.39 38.81
N LYS A 854 27.65 3.77 37.54
CA LYS A 854 27.17 5.03 36.96
C LYS A 854 25.71 4.88 36.51
N PRO A 855 24.85 5.88 36.72
CA PRO A 855 23.54 5.88 36.12
C PRO A 855 23.62 6.02 34.60
N THR A 856 22.66 5.43 33.90
CA THR A 856 22.35 5.71 32.50
C THR A 856 21.24 6.75 32.44
N PHE A 857 21.24 7.61 31.42
CA PHE A 857 20.24 8.65 31.24
C PHE A 857 20.18 9.05 29.76
N THR A 858 19.06 9.66 29.36
CA THR A 858 18.87 10.25 28.03
C THR A 858 19.27 11.72 28.06
N ASN A 859 19.92 12.19 26.98
CA ASN A 859 20.53 13.51 26.83
C ASN A 859 21.72 13.74 27.77
N LEU A 860 22.27 14.95 27.80
CA LEU A 860 23.47 15.26 28.59
C LEU A 860 23.10 15.73 29.99
N VAL A 861 23.66 15.09 31.01
CA VAL A 861 23.73 15.62 32.38
C VAL A 861 25.10 16.25 32.58
N THR A 862 25.14 17.49 33.07
CA THR A 862 26.38 18.21 33.36
C THR A 862 26.73 18.23 34.84
N HIS A 863 25.77 17.92 35.72
CA HIS A 863 25.96 17.90 37.17
C HIS A 863 24.99 16.94 37.86
N PHE A 864 25.48 16.17 38.83
CA PHE A 864 24.67 15.29 39.68
C PHE A 864 24.69 15.75 41.12
N PHE A 865 23.55 15.64 41.80
CA PHE A 865 23.44 15.96 43.21
C PHE A 865 22.39 15.10 43.93
N MET A 866 22.53 14.97 45.24
CA MET A 866 21.54 14.30 46.09
C MET A 866 20.43 15.28 46.48
N ASP A 867 19.20 14.79 46.59
CA ASP A 867 18.10 15.57 47.15
C ASP A 867 18.40 15.97 48.61
N GLU A 868 18.18 17.24 48.96
CA GLU A 868 18.50 17.81 50.28
C GLU A 868 17.78 17.08 51.43
N VAL A 869 16.63 16.47 51.16
CA VAL A 869 15.83 15.76 52.17
C VAL A 869 16.34 14.34 52.42
N THR A 870 17.13 13.77 51.50
CA THR A 870 17.65 12.39 51.59
C THR A 870 19.17 12.34 51.39
N PRO A 871 19.99 12.89 52.30
CA PRO A 871 21.45 12.81 52.19
C PRO A 871 21.94 11.37 52.35
N LEU A 872 22.99 11.01 51.62
CA LEU A 872 23.61 9.68 51.69
C LEU A 872 24.09 9.33 53.11
N PRO A 873 24.06 8.04 53.50
CA PRO A 873 24.54 7.62 54.81
C PRO A 873 26.06 7.81 54.92
N GLU A 874 26.55 8.00 56.15
CA GLU A 874 27.97 8.28 56.41
C GLU A 874 28.89 7.23 55.77
N GLY A 875 29.89 7.71 55.02
CA GLY A 875 30.86 6.88 54.32
C GLY A 875 30.54 6.58 52.86
N LEU A 876 29.36 6.98 52.35
CA LEU A 876 29.05 6.99 50.92
C LEU A 876 29.07 8.43 50.37
N THR A 877 29.55 8.59 49.14
CA THR A 877 29.61 9.87 48.42
C THR A 877 29.10 9.70 47.00
N LEU A 878 28.44 10.73 46.48
CA LEU A 878 28.08 10.85 45.07
C LEU A 878 29.21 11.56 44.33
N ASP A 879 29.62 11.02 43.19
CA ASP A 879 30.48 11.71 42.23
C ASP A 879 29.63 12.66 41.38
N GLU A 880 29.85 13.97 41.51
CA GLU A 880 29.01 15.01 40.90
C GLU A 880 29.14 15.10 39.36
N GLU A 881 30.16 14.48 38.76
CA GLU A 881 30.36 14.48 37.30
C GLU A 881 29.77 13.21 36.65
N THR A 882 29.90 12.07 37.32
CA THR A 882 29.53 10.77 36.76
C THR A 882 28.24 10.19 37.33
N GLY A 883 27.74 10.74 38.42
CA GLY A 883 26.58 10.24 39.14
C GLY A 883 26.84 8.95 39.91
N GLU A 884 28.08 8.46 39.99
CA GLU A 884 28.39 7.21 40.69
C GLU A 884 28.34 7.40 42.22
N ILE A 885 27.56 6.57 42.92
CA ILE A 885 27.58 6.52 44.39
C ILE A 885 28.55 5.43 44.82
N SER A 886 29.62 5.82 45.53
CA SER A 886 30.65 4.88 46.01
C SER A 886 31.14 5.22 47.42
N GLY A 887 31.81 4.26 48.05
CA GLY A 887 32.42 4.44 49.37
C GLY A 887 32.28 3.20 50.26
N SER A 888 32.33 3.40 51.57
CA SER A 888 32.16 2.34 52.58
C SER A 888 31.25 2.83 53.70
N ALA A 889 29.99 2.41 53.67
CA ALA A 889 28.98 2.82 54.63
C ALA A 889 29.35 2.43 56.07
N LYS A 890 29.08 3.34 57.03
CA LYS A 890 29.51 3.23 58.43
C LYS A 890 28.42 2.83 59.43
N ALA A 891 27.16 2.83 58.99
CA ALA A 891 26.03 2.48 59.85
C ALA A 891 25.04 1.59 59.11
N VAL A 892 24.32 0.76 59.87
CA VAL A 892 23.19 -0.02 59.36
C VAL A 892 22.03 0.93 59.11
N SER A 893 21.50 0.93 57.89
CA SER A 893 20.40 1.80 57.48
C SER A 893 19.65 1.19 56.30
N GLU A 894 18.39 1.54 56.13
CA GLU A 894 17.64 1.27 54.90
C GLU A 894 16.76 2.47 54.61
N ALA A 895 16.98 3.11 53.48
CA ALA A 895 16.22 4.28 53.06
C ALA A 895 16.18 4.38 51.53
N THR A 896 15.22 5.14 51.04
CA THR A 896 15.12 5.58 49.65
C THR A 896 15.85 6.90 49.48
N TYR A 897 16.62 7.02 48.42
CA TYR A 897 17.41 8.20 48.08
C TYR A 897 17.03 8.66 46.69
N THR A 898 16.83 9.97 46.53
CA THR A 898 16.59 10.58 45.23
C THR A 898 17.88 11.21 44.74
N VAL A 899 18.35 10.76 43.58
CA VAL A 899 19.50 11.34 42.88
C VAL A 899 18.96 12.19 41.75
N HIS A 900 19.46 13.42 41.64
CA HIS A 900 19.12 14.36 40.56
C HIS A 900 20.29 14.48 39.59
N GLY A 901 19.98 14.62 38.31
CA GLY A 901 20.93 14.93 37.25
C GLY A 901 20.42 16.13 36.47
N GLU A 902 21.22 17.19 36.36
CA GLU A 902 20.81 18.44 35.72
C GLU A 902 21.75 18.89 34.60
N ASN A 903 21.20 19.74 33.74
CA ASN A 903 21.93 20.55 32.80
C ASN A 903 21.33 21.97 32.73
N PRO A 904 21.92 22.92 31.98
CA PRO A 904 21.42 24.30 31.93
C PRO A 904 19.96 24.46 31.48
N LYS A 905 19.33 23.43 30.89
CA LYS A 905 17.93 23.46 30.45
C LYS A 905 16.96 22.88 31.48
N GLY A 906 17.37 21.90 32.28
CA GLY A 906 16.51 21.26 33.27
C GLY A 906 17.16 20.07 33.97
N ALA A 907 16.37 19.38 34.78
CA ALA A 907 16.83 18.25 35.60
C ALA A 907 15.91 17.03 35.46
N THR A 908 16.47 15.86 35.72
CA THR A 908 15.78 14.58 35.89
C THR A 908 16.16 13.96 37.23
N PHE A 909 15.42 12.96 37.67
CA PHE A 909 15.71 12.26 38.92
C PHE A 909 15.43 10.77 38.81
N VAL A 910 16.09 10.02 39.69
CA VAL A 910 15.84 8.59 39.92
C VAL A 910 15.78 8.33 41.41
N VAL A 911 14.88 7.43 41.80
CA VAL A 911 14.76 6.98 43.18
C VAL A 911 15.37 5.59 43.30
N ILE A 912 16.34 5.44 44.21
CA ILE A 912 16.98 4.17 44.51
C ILE A 912 16.86 3.84 45.99
N THR A 913 16.84 2.56 46.33
CA THR A 913 16.86 2.11 47.73
C THR A 913 18.25 1.58 48.07
N ILE A 914 18.91 2.15 49.08
CA ILE A 914 20.17 1.61 49.60
C ILE A 914 19.92 1.00 50.98
N SER A 915 20.17 -0.31 51.08
CA SER A 915 20.12 -1.07 52.32
C SER A 915 21.53 -1.42 52.75
N VAL A 916 22.00 -0.84 53.85
CA VAL A 916 23.28 -1.15 54.47
C VAL A 916 23.04 -2.14 55.61
N ARG A 917 23.60 -3.33 55.50
CA ARG A 917 23.53 -4.37 56.54
C ARG A 917 24.90 -4.65 57.14
N LYS A 918 24.91 -5.22 58.34
CA LYS A 918 26.14 -5.86 58.85
C LYS A 918 26.51 -7.04 57.96
N GLY A 919 27.82 -7.21 57.76
CA GLY A 919 28.33 -8.44 57.16
C GLY A 919 27.99 -9.62 58.05
N TYR A 920 27.85 -10.80 57.46
CA TYR A 920 27.67 -12.04 58.21
C TYR A 920 28.42 -13.18 57.55
N CYS A 921 28.82 -14.14 58.36
CA CYS A 921 29.37 -15.39 57.87
C CYS A 921 28.22 -16.36 57.63
N ALA A 922 28.09 -16.85 56.40
CA ALA A 922 27.05 -17.82 56.05
C ALA A 922 27.18 -19.11 56.89
N PRO A 923 26.07 -19.81 57.19
CA PRO A 923 26.13 -21.05 57.96
C PRO A 923 27.12 -22.05 57.36
N GLU A 924 28.04 -22.58 58.17
CA GLU A 924 29.06 -23.53 57.72
C GLU A 924 29.27 -24.64 58.75
N GLY A 925 28.87 -25.87 58.38
CA GLY A 925 28.90 -27.02 59.27
C GLY A 925 27.93 -26.88 60.44
N VAL A 926 28.46 -26.74 61.65
CA VAL A 926 27.69 -26.61 62.91
C VAL A 926 27.52 -25.17 63.39
N PHE A 927 28.02 -24.19 62.63
CA PHE A 927 27.92 -22.78 62.96
C PHE A 927 26.83 -22.11 62.15
N GLU A 928 25.83 -21.57 62.84
CA GLU A 928 24.73 -20.79 62.27
C GLU A 928 25.20 -19.41 61.79
N ARG A 929 24.34 -18.73 61.01
CA ARG A 929 24.58 -17.36 60.54
C ARG A 929 24.95 -16.45 61.71
N THR A 930 26.14 -15.84 61.63
CA THR A 930 26.68 -14.98 62.70
C THR A 930 27.18 -13.67 62.10
N ASN A 931 26.89 -12.54 62.74
CA ASN A 931 27.29 -11.24 62.22
C ASN A 931 28.80 -11.01 62.38
N VAL A 932 29.37 -10.21 61.49
CA VAL A 932 30.76 -9.76 61.58
C VAL A 932 31.00 -9.04 62.91
N GLY A 933 32.08 -9.42 63.60
CA GLY A 933 32.43 -8.94 64.94
C GLY A 933 31.93 -9.86 66.06
N GLU A 934 31.07 -10.84 65.77
CA GLU A 934 30.60 -11.83 66.72
C GLU A 934 31.37 -13.16 66.62
N VAL A 935 31.34 -13.95 67.69
CA VAL A 935 31.94 -15.28 67.75
C VAL A 935 30.83 -16.31 67.90
N ALA A 936 30.67 -17.16 66.89
CA ALA A 936 29.75 -18.27 66.92
C ALA A 936 30.30 -19.36 67.84
N VAL A 937 29.49 -19.81 68.79
CA VAL A 937 29.87 -20.83 69.77
C VAL A 937 28.98 -22.05 69.56
N TYR A 938 29.58 -23.13 69.11
CA TYR A 938 28.94 -24.44 69.06
C TYR A 938 29.28 -25.24 70.32
N GLN A 939 28.26 -25.60 71.11
CA GLN A 939 28.43 -26.45 72.28
C GLN A 939 28.39 -27.92 71.86
N CYS A 940 29.48 -28.66 72.05
CA CYS A 940 29.59 -30.04 71.60
C CYS A 940 28.59 -30.99 72.30
N SER A 941 28.03 -30.56 73.43
CA SER A 941 26.99 -31.28 74.19
C SER A 941 25.67 -31.41 73.42
N ILE A 942 25.44 -30.56 72.41
CA ILE A 942 24.23 -30.60 71.57
C ILE A 942 24.17 -31.90 70.75
N SER A 943 25.31 -32.53 70.44
CA SER A 943 25.39 -33.85 69.80
C SER A 943 25.52 -35.03 70.79
N GLY A 944 25.28 -34.82 72.08
CA GLY A 944 25.03 -35.85 73.10
C GLY A 944 26.21 -36.70 73.58
N SER A 945 27.32 -36.83 72.83
CA SER A 945 28.44 -37.74 73.15
C SER A 945 29.82 -37.06 73.27
N TYR A 946 29.87 -35.73 73.21
CA TYR A 946 31.10 -34.93 73.22
C TYR A 946 31.02 -33.79 74.24
N VAL A 947 32.15 -33.48 74.87
CA VAL A 947 32.30 -32.38 75.84
C VAL A 947 33.35 -31.40 75.34
N GLY A 948 33.02 -30.11 75.40
CA GLY A 948 33.83 -29.02 74.86
C GLY A 948 32.97 -27.97 74.14
N SER A 949 33.62 -26.95 73.59
CA SER A 949 32.98 -25.99 72.67
C SER A 949 33.91 -25.74 71.50
N GLN A 950 33.34 -25.57 70.32
CA GLN A 950 34.04 -25.02 69.17
C GLN A 950 33.58 -23.58 68.96
N LYS A 951 34.53 -22.71 68.62
CA LYS A 951 34.28 -21.29 68.39
C LYS A 951 34.84 -20.89 67.03
N ARG A 952 34.06 -20.13 66.26
CA ARG A 952 34.54 -19.44 65.06
C ARG A 952 34.21 -17.96 65.19
N ALA A 953 35.21 -17.11 65.03
CA ALA A 953 35.00 -15.68 64.91
C ALA A 953 34.56 -15.37 63.47
N CYS A 954 33.51 -14.58 63.32
CA CYS A 954 33.15 -14.00 62.04
C CYS A 954 33.83 -12.64 61.89
N VAL A 955 34.72 -12.51 60.91
CA VAL A 955 35.43 -11.24 60.63
C VAL A 955 35.04 -10.71 59.27
N LEU A 956 35.21 -9.41 59.05
CA LEU A 956 34.94 -8.80 57.75
C LEU A 956 35.95 -9.33 56.72
N GLY A 957 35.45 -9.89 55.61
CA GLY A 957 36.25 -10.21 54.43
C GLY A 957 36.06 -9.18 53.33
N GLU A 958 36.57 -9.48 52.13
CA GLU A 958 36.57 -8.54 50.99
C GLU A 958 35.18 -8.23 50.42
N LYS A 959 34.19 -9.12 50.60
CA LYS A 959 32.83 -8.95 50.07
C LYS A 959 31.74 -9.03 51.16
N ASP A 960 31.96 -9.86 52.17
CA ASP A 960 31.06 -10.06 53.32
C ASP A 960 31.85 -10.72 54.47
N GLY A 961 31.17 -11.22 55.51
CA GLY A 961 31.79 -11.95 56.61
C GLY A 961 32.47 -13.25 56.17
N VAL A 962 33.71 -13.45 56.61
CA VAL A 962 34.48 -14.68 56.41
C VAL A 962 34.79 -15.32 57.77
N TRP A 963 34.54 -16.62 57.85
CA TRP A 963 34.85 -17.37 59.05
C TRP A 963 36.36 -17.50 59.27
N GLN A 964 36.82 -17.16 60.47
CA GLN A 964 38.16 -17.52 60.93
C GLN A 964 38.26 -19.01 61.25
N LYS A 965 39.51 -19.49 61.37
CA LYS A 965 39.81 -20.88 61.73
C LYS A 965 39.14 -21.25 63.06
N ALA A 966 38.41 -22.37 63.07
CA ALA A 966 37.76 -22.86 64.28
C ALA A 966 38.79 -23.13 65.38
N THR A 967 38.48 -22.69 66.59
CA THR A 967 39.27 -22.91 67.80
C THR A 967 38.42 -23.62 68.85
N GLY A 968 39.07 -24.36 69.75
CA GLY A 968 38.38 -25.29 70.64
C GLY A 968 38.28 -26.69 70.03
N PHE A 969 37.87 -27.64 70.86
CA PHE A 969 37.90 -29.06 70.52
C PHE A 969 36.72 -29.76 71.20
N CYS A 970 36.08 -30.67 70.47
CA CYS A 970 35.08 -31.57 71.01
C CYS A 970 35.77 -32.87 71.41
N MET A 971 35.92 -33.13 72.71
CA MET A 971 36.47 -34.41 73.19
C MET A 971 35.35 -35.44 73.34
N PRO A 972 35.48 -36.65 72.80
CA PRO A 972 34.59 -37.74 73.16
C PRO A 972 34.71 -38.01 74.66
N VAL A 973 33.58 -38.16 75.36
CA VAL A 973 33.57 -38.46 76.81
C VAL A 973 34.39 -39.71 77.14
N MET A 974 34.43 -40.69 76.23
CA MET A 974 35.23 -41.92 76.35
C MET A 974 36.75 -41.67 76.44
N ALA A 975 37.27 -40.62 75.80
CA ALA A 975 38.70 -40.31 75.83
C ALA A 975 39.15 -39.74 77.18
N ILE A 976 38.27 -39.01 77.88
CA ILE A 976 38.53 -38.50 79.23
C ILE A 976 38.60 -39.66 80.24
N VAL A 977 37.71 -40.65 80.11
CA VAL A 977 37.72 -41.86 80.95
C VAL A 977 39.03 -42.62 80.82
N LEU A 978 39.56 -42.76 79.60
CA LEU A 978 40.84 -43.42 79.32
C LEU A 978 42.04 -42.73 80.00
N ILE A 979 42.10 -41.39 79.99
CA ILE A 979 43.19 -40.62 80.62
C ILE A 979 43.18 -40.79 82.15
N VAL A 980 42.00 -40.82 82.77
CA VAL A 980 41.86 -41.02 84.22
C VAL A 980 42.31 -42.42 84.64
N VAL A 981 42.03 -43.45 83.83
CA VAL A 981 42.48 -44.83 84.10
C VAL A 981 44.01 -44.96 84.05
N VAL A 982 44.68 -44.30 83.10
CA VAL A 982 46.15 -44.31 83.00
C VAL A 982 46.82 -43.61 84.20
N ALA A 983 46.24 -42.52 84.70
CA ALA A 983 46.76 -41.82 85.88
C ALA A 983 46.72 -42.68 87.17
N ILE A 984 45.69 -43.51 87.32
CA ILE A 984 45.54 -44.43 88.47
C ILE A 984 46.62 -45.53 88.44
N ILE A 985 46.98 -46.02 87.25
CA ILE A 985 48.02 -47.06 87.07
C ILE A 985 49.41 -46.53 87.47
N ILE A 986 49.72 -45.28 87.17
CA ILE A 986 51.02 -44.65 87.51
C ILE A 986 51.20 -44.49 89.02
N ILE A 987 50.12 -44.16 89.75
CA ILE A 987 50.17 -43.97 91.21
C ILE A 987 50.43 -45.31 91.94
N ALA A 988 49.91 -46.43 91.41
CA ALA A 988 50.13 -47.75 92.01
C ALA A 988 51.59 -48.23 91.98
N ILE A 989 52.37 -47.83 90.95
CA ILE A 989 53.77 -48.23 90.77
C ILE A 989 54.71 -47.53 91.78
N VAL A 990 54.39 -46.29 92.16
CA VAL A 990 55.23 -45.47 93.08
C VAL A 990 55.19 -45.98 94.52
N VAL A 991 54.08 -46.57 94.96
CA VAL A 991 53.93 -47.09 96.34
C VAL A 991 54.74 -48.37 96.58
N PHE A 992 55.00 -49.17 95.54
CA PHE A 992 55.69 -50.47 95.67
C PHE A 992 57.21 -50.35 95.92
N LEU A 993 57.84 -49.22 95.58
CA LEU A 993 59.30 -49.05 95.65
C LEU A 993 59.85 -48.56 97.02
N ILE A 994 58.99 -48.18 97.98
CA ILE A 994 59.42 -47.52 99.24
C ILE A 994 59.70 -48.50 100.42
N VAL A 995 59.42 -49.81 100.31
CA VAL A 995 59.41 -50.73 101.49
C VAL A 995 60.70 -51.57 101.70
N ARG A 996 61.73 -51.54 100.84
CA ARG A 996 62.90 -52.44 100.97
C ARG A 996 64.25 -51.72 101.14
N THR A 997 64.83 -51.86 102.34
CA THR A 997 66.27 -51.97 102.69
C THR A 997 67.01 -50.79 103.35
N THR A 998 67.73 -51.14 104.43
CA THR A 998 68.35 -50.34 105.50
C THR A 998 69.85 -50.69 105.67
N ARG A 999 70.68 -49.66 105.98
CA ARG A 999 71.98 -49.62 106.74
C ARG A 999 73.25 -50.29 106.14
N LYS A 1000 74.28 -49.50 105.74
CA LYS A 1000 75.52 -49.00 106.46
C LYS A 1000 76.78 -49.80 105.99
N SER A 1001 78.02 -49.30 105.82
CA SER A 1001 78.76 -48.07 106.20
C SER A 1001 80.11 -47.91 105.43
N LYS A 1002 80.57 -46.64 105.25
CA LYS A 1002 81.96 -46.04 105.22
C LYS A 1002 83.11 -46.78 104.48
N ALA A 1003 84.05 -46.15 103.73
CA ALA A 1003 84.79 -44.90 103.98
C ALA A 1003 85.63 -44.39 102.76
N VAL A 1004 86.03 -43.10 102.79
CA VAL A 1004 87.19 -42.35 102.17
C VAL A 1004 87.35 -42.38 100.63
N GLY A 1005 87.63 -41.32 99.84
CA GLY A 1005 87.91 -39.89 100.04
C GLY A 1005 88.95 -39.41 99.00
N GLY A 1006 88.56 -38.51 98.07
CA GLY A 1006 89.44 -37.60 97.29
C GLY A 1006 90.19 -38.17 96.07
N VAL A 1007 90.58 -37.45 95.00
CA VAL A 1007 90.73 -35.99 94.73
C VAL A 1007 91.15 -35.79 93.24
N LYS A 1008 90.65 -34.70 92.58
CA LYS A 1008 91.22 -33.80 91.51
C LYS A 1008 91.88 -34.40 90.25
N LYS A 1009 92.00 -33.79 89.06
CA LYS A 1009 91.86 -32.46 88.38
C LYS A 1009 92.02 -32.85 86.86
N GLY A 1010 91.50 -32.24 85.80
CA GLY A 1010 91.36 -30.84 85.40
C GLY A 1010 91.70 -30.69 83.90
N LYS A 1011 91.33 -29.53 83.33
CA LYS A 1011 91.81 -28.85 82.08
C LYS A 1011 91.29 -29.23 80.67
N LYS A 1012 90.69 -28.19 80.05
CA LYS A 1012 91.06 -27.42 78.84
C LYS A 1012 90.33 -27.62 77.48
N ASP A 1013 89.82 -26.46 77.03
CA ASP A 1013 89.89 -25.78 75.71
C ASP A 1013 89.30 -26.38 74.41
N ALA A 1014 88.32 -25.61 73.89
CA ALA A 1014 88.23 -24.98 72.56
C ALA A 1014 87.68 -25.72 71.31
N SER A 1015 86.74 -24.99 70.64
CA SER A 1015 86.72 -24.64 69.21
C SER A 1015 85.73 -25.30 68.23
N LYS A 1016 84.87 -24.43 67.66
CA LYS A 1016 84.44 -24.22 66.24
C LYS A 1016 83.52 -25.21 65.47
N THR A 1017 82.36 -24.64 65.07
CA THR A 1017 81.79 -24.42 63.70
C THR A 1017 81.59 -25.58 62.69
N LYS A 1018 80.38 -25.68 62.08
CA LYS A 1018 80.00 -25.42 60.65
C LYS A 1018 78.82 -26.27 60.10
N GLU A 1019 78.00 -25.62 59.24
CA GLU A 1019 77.31 -26.05 57.97
C GLU A 1019 76.37 -27.28 57.96
N GLY A 1020 75.28 -27.39 57.17
CA GLY A 1020 74.62 -26.58 56.13
C GLY A 1020 73.63 -27.43 55.29
N SER A 1021 72.82 -26.80 54.41
CA SER A 1021 72.26 -27.33 53.12
C SER A 1021 71.18 -28.45 53.18
N LYS A 1022 70.15 -28.64 52.30
CA LYS A 1022 69.70 -28.16 50.97
C LYS A 1022 68.25 -28.64 50.70
N ALA A 1023 67.53 -27.86 49.88
CA ALA A 1023 66.60 -28.14 48.75
C ALA A 1023 65.89 -29.51 48.53
N VAL A 1024 64.67 -29.48 47.95
CA VAL A 1024 64.29 -30.01 46.59
C VAL A 1024 62.74 -30.04 46.39
N LYS A 1025 62.29 -29.65 45.18
CA LYS A 1025 60.94 -29.81 44.57
C LYS A 1025 60.61 -31.28 44.27
N VAL A 1026 59.33 -31.66 44.33
CA VAL A 1026 58.60 -32.28 43.20
C VAL A 1026 57.21 -31.67 43.17
#